data_AF-A0A355DSZ0-F1
#
_entry.id   AF-A0A355DSZ0-F1
#
_cell.length_a   1.000
_cell.length_b   1.000
_cell.length_c   1.000
_cell.angle_alpha   90.00
_cell.angle_beta   90.00
_cell.angle_gamma   90.00
#
_symmetry.space_group_name_H-M   'P 1'
#
loop_
_entity.id
_entity.type
_entity.pdbx_description
1 polymer ?
#
loop_
_entity_poly.entity_id
_entity_poly.type
_entity_poly.pdbx_seq_one_letter_code
_entity_poly.pdbx_strand_id
1 'polypeptide(L)'
;MANLSSFEVEDAMTNNSLTAPNSIFDSGVFTVGDTGNVGIDFLFDGGWYQGELAIFSLDGMEQFEPGAEGFIKEAARRALSNSELGHVAISDPTEGARFSGLVPGDPTNYNAGEFQGIKTFEMRPGDKFGVMLIPNGTLQQVFDNPAASGELRPLFSMGTANPDDAFDGRQIADVTGAGHTFAMEDFWSKGWTDKDYNDLIFRVWGATGQAVHLDQVIDPAKDWRSTEVGQQLLNYVRSTNPLDTLPIDPETGAKYKPGEILVEFKPDVTDTQIQSLAQAYGAIAVESLVPLQQPSPLSQWRVLKFNPQTDLLQTRTSLAQDIRVEALEFNYVLSINGVPNDTGFNQLWGLNNTGQVVAMTPGTPDADIDAPEAWEIQKGSKNAIVAVIDTGVDYTHQDLATNIWKNLGEIANDGIDNDGNDYVDDVFGYDFTSKDNNPRDDYGHGTHVAGTIGAVGNNNLGVVGVSQNVSIMPLKVNQPFTLGISVDAVVEAIMYATKMGAKVINASFGGSFNSNDPKSIERSNALFQAISHANNAGVLFIASAGNNGGNNDITQVYPANYDLPNVISVAATDNNDLRSGFSNYGAKTVDLAAPGDKIYSTLPNNQYDYYSGTSMAAPHVAGTAALLLAQNPSLTAVQLKNILLSTTDPVSSMQGISVTGGRLNAHKALLSLMEPNQPDIPDQPDMPDQPSIGQLIEGTDDNDTLYGTAGNDTIYGKGGDDELYGNQGDDEIYGNQGNDSLWGGKGNDSLWAGKDNDSLFGDLGNDTLYGDLGDDTLRGGKDNDTLRGGKDNDSLFGDLGDDILYGDLGDEILNGGEGNDVFVFAQDSGNDTIEDFTVGPDRIDLTDYDFMFGSTSPNITDDGSKTLIDLDGTNQITLTGVVGITFDPSVFIV
;
A
#
# COMPACT_ATOMS: atom_id res chain seq x y z
N MET A 1 16.89 66.38 42.92
CA MET A 1 18.22 65.77 43.02
C MET A 1 18.04 64.28 43.27
N ALA A 2 18.54 63.45 42.35
CA ALA A 2 19.03 62.06 42.45
C ALA A 2 18.19 60.91 43.08
N ASN A 3 17.61 60.06 42.20
CA ASN A 3 17.88 58.63 41.93
C ASN A 3 18.32 57.59 43.01
N LEU A 4 17.57 56.47 43.08
CA LEU A 4 17.92 55.03 42.77
C LEU A 4 17.54 53.94 43.83
N SER A 5 16.69 52.98 43.38
CA SER A 5 16.63 51.48 43.53
C SER A 5 16.72 50.82 44.94
N SER A 6 16.06 49.70 45.32
CA SER A 6 15.70 48.44 44.61
C SER A 6 14.90 47.43 45.50
N PHE A 7 14.28 46.42 44.86
CA PHE A 7 13.93 45.04 45.29
C PHE A 7 12.66 44.69 46.11
N GLU A 8 11.82 43.84 45.49
CA GLU A 8 10.77 42.94 46.03
C GLU A 8 11.34 41.57 46.42
N VAL A 9 10.70 40.83 47.35
CA VAL A 9 10.53 39.35 47.36
C VAL A 9 9.26 38.95 48.16
N GLU A 10 8.62 37.91 47.63
CA GLU A 10 7.38 37.14 47.92
C GLU A 10 7.14 36.53 49.32
N ASP A 11 5.88 36.12 49.53
CA ASP A 11 5.40 35.19 50.57
C ASP A 11 4.48 34.10 49.95
N ALA A 12 4.33 32.97 50.64
CA ALA A 12 4.17 31.61 50.12
C ALA A 12 2.76 31.06 49.75
N MET A 13 2.78 30.12 48.79
CA MET A 13 2.04 28.84 48.57
C MET A 13 0.53 28.65 48.93
N THR A 14 -0.23 28.09 47.97
CA THR A 14 -0.85 26.74 48.07
C THR A 14 -1.21 26.15 46.69
N ASN A 15 -1.11 24.84 46.61
CA ASN A 15 -0.96 23.98 45.43
C ASN A 15 -2.28 23.27 45.05
N ASN A 16 -2.51 22.98 43.76
CA ASN A 16 -3.10 21.72 43.28
C ASN A 16 -3.25 21.67 41.74
N SER A 17 -2.37 20.95 41.05
CA SER A 17 -2.73 19.77 40.22
C SER A 17 -1.47 19.18 39.58
N LEU A 18 -1.35 17.86 39.63
CA LEU A 18 -0.34 17.08 38.93
C LEU A 18 -0.50 17.26 37.41
N THR A 19 0.51 17.84 36.76
CA THR A 19 0.75 17.79 35.31
C THR A 19 2.16 17.27 35.07
N ALA A 20 2.34 16.46 34.02
CA ALA A 20 3.61 15.90 33.56
C ALA A 20 4.73 16.97 33.43
N PRO A 21 6.02 16.60 33.56
CA PRO A 21 7.11 17.58 33.51
C PRO A 21 7.18 18.21 32.10
N ASN A 22 7.18 19.53 32.05
CA ASN A 22 7.46 20.31 30.85
C ASN A 22 8.79 19.85 30.23
N SER A 23 8.78 19.57 28.92
CA SER A 23 9.96 19.35 28.09
C SER A 23 11.02 20.43 28.35
N ILE A 24 12.24 20.03 28.71
CA ILE A 24 13.39 20.92 29.00
C ILE A 24 14.04 21.54 27.75
N PHE A 25 13.51 21.24 26.56
CA PHE A 25 14.02 21.71 25.27
C PHE A 25 12.91 22.48 24.53
N ASP A 26 13.10 23.80 24.36
CA ASP A 26 12.07 24.74 23.89
C ASP A 26 12.06 24.94 22.35
N SER A 27 13.10 24.50 21.63
CA SER A 27 13.22 24.49 20.16
C SER A 27 14.47 23.73 19.71
N GLY A 28 14.57 23.39 18.42
CA GLY A 28 15.72 22.68 17.85
C GLY A 28 15.71 21.17 18.10
N VAL A 29 14.53 20.60 18.33
CA VAL A 29 14.33 19.16 18.56
C VAL A 29 13.63 18.56 17.35
N PHE A 30 14.06 17.36 17.00
CA PHE A 30 13.52 16.57 15.90
C PHE A 30 12.80 15.35 16.44
N THR A 31 11.75 14.91 15.76
CA THR A 31 10.99 13.69 16.08
C THR A 31 11.12 12.72 14.91
N VAL A 32 11.61 11.51 15.19
CA VAL A 32 11.77 10.42 14.23
C VAL A 32 10.40 9.91 13.83
N GLY A 33 10.18 9.72 12.53
CA GLY A 33 8.96 9.13 11.98
C GLY A 33 8.89 7.63 12.21
N ASP A 34 7.76 7.03 11.83
CA ASP A 34 7.41 5.66 12.24
C ASP A 34 8.31 4.57 11.63
N THR A 35 9.03 4.89 10.55
CA THR A 35 9.97 3.96 9.90
C THR A 35 11.31 3.86 10.62
N GLY A 36 11.63 4.78 11.53
CA GLY A 36 12.94 4.85 12.17
C GLY A 36 14.09 5.33 11.26
N ASN A 37 13.85 5.47 9.94
CA ASN A 37 14.88 5.84 8.98
C ASN A 37 14.98 7.36 8.82
N VAL A 38 16.07 7.96 9.30
CA VAL A 38 16.33 9.40 9.22
C VAL A 38 17.33 9.69 8.10
N GLY A 39 16.90 10.43 7.07
CA GLY A 39 17.78 10.87 5.99
C GLY A 39 18.29 12.30 6.21
N ILE A 40 19.58 12.54 5.96
CA ILE A 40 20.21 13.86 5.99
C ILE A 40 20.80 14.17 4.61
N ASP A 41 20.33 15.26 3.99
CA ASP A 41 20.78 15.76 2.69
C ASP A 41 21.58 17.06 2.90
N PHE A 42 22.87 17.03 2.61
CA PHE A 42 23.76 18.18 2.76
C PHE A 42 23.58 19.15 1.58
N LEU A 43 22.92 20.28 1.81
CA LEU A 43 22.46 21.15 0.73
C LEU A 43 23.46 22.24 0.36
N PHE A 44 24.04 22.91 1.36
CA PHE A 44 24.94 24.02 1.13
C PHE A 44 25.88 24.22 2.32
N ASP A 45 27.11 24.62 2.01
CA ASP A 45 28.10 25.13 2.95
C ASP A 45 28.63 26.48 2.44
N GLY A 46 28.31 27.53 3.19
CA GLY A 46 28.82 28.89 3.01
C GLY A 46 29.67 29.34 4.17
N GLY A 47 30.01 28.45 5.12
CA GLY A 47 30.76 28.80 6.31
C GLY A 47 32.26 28.77 6.04
N TRP A 48 33.02 29.62 6.72
CA TRP A 48 34.49 29.51 6.70
C TRP A 48 34.96 28.20 7.35
N TYR A 49 34.18 27.66 8.29
CA TYR A 49 34.54 26.58 9.17
C TYR A 49 34.01 25.23 8.67
N GLN A 50 34.93 24.28 8.48
CA GLN A 50 34.65 22.96 7.92
C GLN A 50 34.74 21.89 9.00
N GLY A 51 33.62 21.48 9.58
CA GLY A 51 33.59 20.51 10.66
C GLY A 51 32.52 19.44 10.51
N GLU A 52 32.03 18.89 11.63
CA GLU A 52 31.11 17.76 11.61
C GLU A 52 29.72 18.13 12.13
N LEU A 53 28.69 17.67 11.43
CA LEU A 53 27.32 17.65 11.91
C LEU A 53 27.00 16.27 12.46
N ALA A 54 26.41 16.22 13.64
CA ALA A 54 26.01 14.99 14.30
C ALA A 54 24.54 15.03 14.73
N ILE A 55 23.88 13.86 14.72
CA ILE A 55 22.55 13.64 15.29
C ILE A 55 22.65 12.69 16.49
N PHE A 56 21.86 12.94 17.54
CA PHE A 56 21.88 12.11 18.75
C PHE A 56 20.51 12.06 19.44
N SER A 57 20.08 10.87 19.85
CA SER A 57 18.84 10.65 20.60
C SER A 57 18.89 11.40 21.93
N LEU A 58 17.77 12.00 22.31
CA LEU A 58 17.55 12.69 23.58
C LEU A 58 16.96 11.76 24.65
N ASP A 59 16.57 10.54 24.30
CA ASP A 59 15.98 9.58 25.23
C ASP A 59 16.94 9.30 26.41
N GLY A 60 16.47 9.53 27.64
CA GLY A 60 17.28 9.35 28.85
C GLY A 60 18.37 10.42 29.07
N MET A 61 18.36 11.53 28.32
CA MET A 61 19.29 12.65 28.53
C MET A 61 18.82 13.66 29.59
N GLU A 62 17.62 13.51 30.16
CA GLU A 62 17.03 14.44 31.14
C GLU A 62 17.81 14.51 32.47
N GLN A 63 18.70 13.54 32.70
CA GLN A 63 19.59 13.49 33.86
C GLN A 63 20.84 14.38 33.71
N PHE A 64 21.15 14.85 32.51
CA PHE A 64 22.29 15.72 32.24
C PHE A 64 21.82 17.17 32.13
N GLU A 65 22.52 18.09 32.80
CA GLU A 65 22.27 19.52 32.67
C GLU A 65 22.63 19.99 31.25
N PRO A 66 21.69 20.52 30.46
CA PRO A 66 21.97 21.00 29.10
C PRO A 66 23.13 22.01 29.06
N GLY A 67 24.05 21.82 28.13
CA GLY A 67 25.26 22.65 27.99
C GLY A 67 26.38 22.38 29.02
N ALA A 68 26.16 21.56 30.04
CA ALA A 68 27.25 21.13 30.91
C ALA A 68 28.18 20.12 30.19
N GLU A 69 29.43 20.02 30.63
CA GLU A 69 30.42 19.09 30.07
C GLU A 69 29.90 17.64 30.02
N GLY A 70 29.08 17.23 30.99
CA GLY A 70 28.45 15.90 31.03
C GLY A 70 27.46 15.67 29.89
N PHE A 71 26.62 16.65 29.57
CA PHE A 71 25.68 16.60 28.44
C PHE A 71 26.44 16.55 27.12
N ILE A 72 27.43 17.44 26.95
CA ILE A 72 28.25 17.53 25.74
C ILE A 72 28.96 16.20 25.46
N LYS A 73 29.58 15.63 26.49
CA LYS A 73 30.29 14.36 26.36
C LYS A 73 29.35 13.20 26.02
N GLU A 74 28.17 13.16 26.61
CA GLU A 74 27.18 12.10 26.33
C GLU A 74 26.60 12.22 24.92
N ALA A 75 26.26 13.44 24.47
CA ALA A 75 25.82 13.69 23.10
C ALA A 75 26.88 13.23 22.08
N ALA A 76 28.16 13.58 22.31
CA ALA A 76 29.25 13.14 21.46
C ALA A 76 29.44 11.61 21.48
N ARG A 77 29.31 10.98 22.66
CA ARG A 77 29.38 9.51 22.80
C ARG A 77 28.30 8.81 21.97
N ARG A 78 27.07 9.32 22.01
CA ARG A 78 25.92 8.77 21.28
C ARG A 78 26.11 8.90 19.78
N ALA A 79 26.49 10.08 19.31
CA ALA A 79 26.75 10.30 17.88
C ALA A 79 27.94 9.49 17.34
N LEU A 80 29.00 9.27 18.14
CA LEU A 80 30.13 8.40 17.77
C LEU A 80 29.78 6.90 17.80
N SER A 81 28.64 6.51 18.38
CA SER A 81 28.27 5.10 18.49
C SER A 81 27.86 4.47 17.15
N ASN A 82 27.44 5.31 16.18
CA ASN A 82 26.91 4.88 14.89
C ASN A 82 25.83 3.80 15.05
N SER A 83 24.83 4.11 15.88
CA SER A 83 23.72 3.23 16.24
C SER A 83 22.45 4.07 16.35
N GLU A 84 21.31 3.44 16.69
CA GLU A 84 20.03 4.12 16.96
C GLU A 84 20.11 5.31 17.94
N LEU A 85 21.17 5.39 18.75
CA LEU A 85 21.42 6.50 19.67
C LEU A 85 22.02 7.74 19.00
N GLY A 86 22.62 7.64 17.81
CA GLY A 86 23.19 8.76 17.08
C GLY A 86 24.27 8.40 16.05
N HIS A 87 24.51 9.36 15.16
CA HIS A 87 25.42 9.23 14.02
C HIS A 87 26.16 10.56 13.72
N VAL A 88 27.33 10.46 13.10
CA VAL A 88 27.95 11.59 12.38
C VAL A 88 27.27 11.72 11.02
N ALA A 89 26.52 12.80 10.85
CA ALA A 89 25.62 13.02 9.73
C ALA A 89 26.29 13.73 8.54
N ILE A 90 27.24 14.66 8.78
CA ILE A 90 27.99 15.38 7.73
C ILE A 90 29.44 15.52 8.19
N SER A 91 30.40 15.31 7.28
CA SER A 91 31.83 15.57 7.50
C SER A 91 32.37 16.49 6.41
N ASP A 92 32.12 17.79 6.58
CA ASP A 92 32.40 18.83 5.60
C ASP A 92 33.88 18.92 5.13
N PRO A 93 34.91 18.58 5.94
CA PRO A 93 36.29 18.49 5.44
C PRO A 93 36.50 17.50 4.29
N THR A 94 35.57 16.55 4.09
CA THR A 94 35.69 15.45 3.14
C THR A 94 34.48 15.27 2.22
N GLU A 95 33.34 15.90 2.53
CA GLU A 95 32.06 15.74 1.84
C GLU A 95 31.62 17.08 1.27
N GLY A 96 31.26 17.10 -0.02
CA GLY A 96 30.72 18.29 -0.67
C GLY A 96 29.22 18.43 -0.44
N ALA A 97 28.71 19.66 -0.40
CA ALA A 97 27.28 19.95 -0.40
C ALA A 97 26.69 19.89 -1.82
N ARG A 98 25.38 19.62 -1.92
CA ARG A 98 24.64 19.50 -3.18
C ARG A 98 24.74 20.74 -4.07
N PHE A 99 24.63 21.92 -3.46
CA PHE A 99 24.70 23.19 -4.15
C PHE A 99 26.01 23.91 -3.80
N SER A 100 26.58 24.57 -4.79
CA SER A 100 27.75 25.44 -4.63
C SER A 100 27.49 26.76 -5.36
N GLY A 101 27.92 27.86 -4.77
CA GLY A 101 27.64 29.19 -5.31
C GLY A 101 27.99 30.29 -4.33
N LEU A 102 28.03 31.53 -4.83
CA LEU A 102 28.34 32.69 -4.00
C LEU A 102 27.06 33.28 -3.39
N VAL A 103 27.15 33.69 -2.13
CA VAL A 103 26.05 34.30 -1.36
C VAL A 103 26.46 35.67 -0.80
N PRO A 104 25.51 36.56 -0.44
CA PRO A 104 25.85 37.91 0.00
C PRO A 104 26.60 37.89 1.34
N GLY A 105 27.82 38.44 1.37
CA GLY A 105 28.65 38.45 2.58
C GLY A 105 29.87 37.54 2.49
N ASP A 106 29.80 36.50 1.64
CA ASP A 106 30.91 35.56 1.43
C ASP A 106 31.42 35.59 -0.03
N PRO A 107 32.66 36.06 -0.27
CA PRO A 107 33.26 36.09 -1.59
C PRO A 107 33.85 34.75 -2.06
N THR A 108 33.79 33.69 -1.25
CA THR A 108 34.42 32.40 -1.53
C THR A 108 33.39 31.26 -1.43
N ASN A 109 33.62 30.14 -2.12
CA ASN A 109 32.82 28.93 -1.99
C ASN A 109 33.65 27.91 -1.19
N TYR A 110 33.22 27.59 0.02
CA TYR A 110 33.94 26.71 0.94
C TYR A 110 33.56 25.23 0.82
N ASN A 111 32.48 24.94 0.09
CA ASN A 111 32.07 23.59 -0.28
C ASN A 111 33.21 22.81 -0.98
N ALA A 112 33.84 21.89 -0.25
CA ALA A 112 34.95 21.05 -0.70
C ALA A 112 34.58 19.57 -0.61
N GLY A 113 35.18 18.72 -1.45
CA GLY A 113 34.88 17.28 -1.48
C GLY A 113 33.79 16.90 -2.47
N GLU A 114 33.39 15.62 -2.46
CA GLU A 114 32.35 15.09 -3.35
C GLU A 114 31.02 14.96 -2.60
N PHE A 115 29.93 15.35 -3.26
CA PHE A 115 28.59 15.16 -2.72
C PHE A 115 28.24 13.67 -2.62
N GLN A 116 27.97 13.20 -1.40
CA GLN A 116 27.75 11.79 -1.10
C GLN A 116 26.30 11.32 -1.26
N GLY A 117 25.39 12.19 -1.72
CA GLY A 117 23.96 11.89 -1.75
C GLY A 117 23.28 12.12 -0.40
N ILE A 118 22.03 11.66 -0.30
CA ILE A 118 21.29 11.65 0.98
C ILE A 118 21.80 10.48 1.80
N LYS A 119 22.27 10.74 3.02
CA LYS A 119 22.70 9.68 3.95
C LYS A 119 21.54 9.30 4.86
N THR A 120 21.24 8.01 4.93
CA THR A 120 20.16 7.48 5.79
C THR A 120 20.75 6.79 7.01
N PHE A 121 20.15 7.04 8.16
CA PHE A 121 20.57 6.55 9.47
C PHE A 121 19.37 5.92 10.18
N GLU A 122 19.60 4.80 10.85
CA GLU A 122 18.58 4.17 11.69
C GLU A 122 18.52 4.86 13.05
N MET A 123 17.34 5.26 13.46
CA MET A 123 17.00 5.77 14.78
C MET A 123 15.70 5.11 15.24
N ARG A 124 15.38 5.22 16.53
CA ARG A 124 14.14 4.62 17.04
C ARG A 124 12.91 5.39 16.55
N PRO A 125 11.88 4.72 16.02
CA PRO A 125 10.62 5.36 15.68
C PRO A 125 10.04 6.16 16.85
N GLY A 126 9.58 7.39 16.59
CA GLY A 126 9.00 8.27 17.60
C GLY A 126 9.99 8.91 18.59
N ASP A 127 11.27 8.52 18.59
CA ASP A 127 12.28 9.15 19.46
C ASP A 127 12.47 10.62 19.09
N LYS A 128 12.93 11.39 20.10
CA LYS A 128 13.40 12.75 19.88
C LYS A 128 14.91 12.78 19.74
N PHE A 129 15.44 13.55 18.81
CA PHE A 129 16.88 13.76 18.67
C PHE A 129 17.26 15.24 18.54
N GLY A 130 18.50 15.54 18.91
CA GLY A 130 19.14 16.83 18.73
C GLY A 130 20.19 16.78 17.63
N VAL A 131 20.55 17.96 17.11
CA VAL A 131 21.64 18.15 16.16
C VAL A 131 22.78 18.89 16.87
N MET A 132 24.01 18.51 16.56
CA MET A 132 25.23 19.13 17.08
C MET A 132 26.17 19.42 15.92
N LEU A 133 26.45 20.70 15.68
CA LEU A 133 27.44 21.18 14.73
C LEU A 133 28.75 21.47 15.47
N ILE A 134 29.86 20.98 14.94
CA ILE A 134 31.20 21.33 15.40
C ILE A 134 31.78 22.22 14.31
N PRO A 135 31.98 23.53 14.55
CA PRO A 135 32.38 24.43 13.49
C PRO A 135 33.70 24.02 12.84
N ASN A 136 34.77 23.79 13.61
CA ASN A 136 36.11 23.54 13.06
C ASN A 136 36.84 22.41 13.79
N GLY A 137 36.42 21.17 13.54
CA GLY A 137 37.03 19.98 14.10
C GLY A 137 36.12 18.75 14.03
N THR A 138 36.47 17.71 14.79
CA THR A 138 35.74 16.43 14.80
C THR A 138 35.03 16.18 16.11
N LEU A 139 34.00 15.33 16.05
CA LEU A 139 33.24 14.85 17.19
C LEU A 139 34.11 14.11 18.21
N GLN A 140 35.14 13.41 17.74
CA GLN A 140 36.11 12.76 18.61
C GLN A 140 36.88 13.77 19.48
N GLN A 141 37.25 14.93 18.92
CA GLN A 141 37.94 15.98 19.67
C GLN A 141 37.05 16.59 20.76
N VAL A 142 35.75 16.73 20.49
CA VAL A 142 34.76 17.19 21.48
C VAL A 142 34.51 16.14 22.56
N PHE A 143 34.44 14.85 22.20
CA PHE A 143 34.30 13.77 23.17
C PHE A 143 35.51 13.68 24.12
N ASP A 144 36.72 13.84 23.59
CA ASP A 144 37.97 13.79 24.36
C ASP A 144 38.12 15.02 25.27
N ASN A 145 37.60 16.18 24.84
CA ASN A 145 37.65 17.44 25.58
C ASN A 145 36.30 18.20 25.54
N PRO A 146 35.31 17.80 26.36
CA PRO A 146 33.98 18.43 26.37
C PRO A 146 33.98 19.87 26.88
N ALA A 147 35.09 20.32 27.49
CA ALA A 147 35.32 21.70 27.91
C ALA A 147 35.94 22.58 26.79
N ALA A 148 36.00 22.08 25.55
CA ALA A 148 36.52 22.82 24.42
C ALA A 148 35.77 24.15 24.21
N SER A 149 36.52 25.17 23.81
CA SER A 149 36.02 26.53 23.58
C SER A 149 36.50 27.06 22.22
N GLY A 150 35.95 28.19 21.78
CA GLY A 150 36.24 28.73 20.45
C GLY A 150 35.60 27.88 19.35
N GLU A 151 36.32 27.67 18.26
CA GLU A 151 35.80 27.02 17.04
C GLU A 151 35.63 25.49 17.16
N LEU A 152 36.19 24.89 18.22
CA LEU A 152 35.97 23.48 18.59
C LEU A 152 34.77 23.28 19.53
N ARG A 153 34.07 24.37 19.89
CA ARG A 153 32.92 24.29 20.78
C ARG A 153 31.70 23.78 19.99
N PRO A 154 31.00 22.73 20.45
CA PRO A 154 29.81 22.26 19.78
C PRO A 154 28.67 23.28 19.89
N LEU A 155 27.95 23.43 18.79
CA LEU A 155 26.76 24.25 18.63
C LEU A 155 25.55 23.32 18.49
N PHE A 156 24.70 23.29 19.51
CA PHE A 156 23.51 22.46 19.53
C PHE A 156 22.34 23.17 18.87
N SER A 157 21.48 22.40 18.19
CA SER A 157 20.19 22.89 17.70
C SER A 157 19.31 23.41 18.83
N MET A 158 19.41 22.81 20.02
CA MET A 158 18.70 23.26 21.21
C MET A 158 19.41 24.45 21.84
N GLY A 159 18.79 25.62 21.81
CA GLY A 159 19.35 26.85 22.40
C GLY A 159 19.72 26.70 23.88
N THR A 160 18.94 25.95 24.66
CA THR A 160 19.19 25.68 26.09
C THR A 160 20.40 24.80 26.35
N ALA A 161 20.89 24.05 25.34
CA ALA A 161 22.08 23.21 25.44
C ALA A 161 23.37 23.94 25.06
N ASN A 162 23.31 25.22 24.66
CA ASN A 162 24.48 26.04 24.37
C ASN A 162 24.87 26.85 25.62
N PRO A 163 26.11 26.75 26.15
CA PRO A 163 26.46 27.40 27.42
C PRO A 163 26.73 28.91 27.25
N ASP A 164 26.25 29.76 28.16
CA ASP A 164 26.35 31.25 28.18
C ASP A 164 25.37 32.03 27.29
N ASP A 165 24.55 32.87 27.92
CA ASP A 165 23.45 33.71 27.39
C ASP A 165 23.85 34.77 26.32
N ALA A 166 25.04 34.66 25.75
CA ALA A 166 25.51 35.48 24.63
C ALA A 166 25.23 34.84 23.25
N PHE A 167 24.77 33.58 23.21
CA PHE A 167 24.13 32.98 22.05
C PHE A 167 22.72 33.56 21.95
N ASP A 168 22.42 34.32 20.90
CA ASP A 168 21.02 34.61 20.56
C ASP A 168 20.39 33.23 20.30
N GLY A 169 19.52 32.75 21.19
CA GLY A 169 19.21 31.33 21.41
C GLY A 169 18.49 30.59 20.26
N ARG A 170 18.95 30.76 19.02
CA ARG A 170 18.31 30.41 17.76
C ARG A 170 19.37 30.01 16.73
N GLN A 171 20.26 29.10 17.11
CA GLN A 171 21.38 28.61 16.27
C GLN A 171 20.92 27.91 15.00
N ILE A 172 19.68 27.42 15.00
CA ILE A 172 19.05 26.73 13.88
C ILE A 172 17.76 27.45 13.51
N ALA A 173 17.51 27.56 12.21
CA ALA A 173 16.29 28.14 11.66
C ALA A 173 15.69 27.21 10.61
N ASP A 174 14.36 27.13 10.57
CA ASP A 174 13.63 26.47 9.50
C ASP A 174 13.54 27.41 8.30
N VAL A 175 14.15 27.00 7.20
CA VAL A 175 14.25 27.77 5.96
C VAL A 175 12.88 27.99 5.31
N THR A 176 11.95 27.05 5.49
CA THR A 176 10.67 26.98 4.77
C THR A 176 9.43 27.07 5.68
N GLY A 177 9.60 26.82 6.97
CA GLY A 177 8.52 26.65 7.93
C GLY A 177 7.83 25.29 7.90
N ALA A 178 8.32 24.35 7.09
CA ALA A 178 7.73 23.03 6.90
C ALA A 178 8.33 21.94 7.81
N GLY A 179 9.34 22.26 8.62
CA GLY A 179 9.94 21.33 9.57
C GLY A 179 10.91 20.31 8.96
N HIS A 180 11.42 20.57 7.75
CA HIS A 180 12.30 19.63 7.03
C HIS A 180 13.61 20.23 6.50
N THR A 181 13.72 21.54 6.31
CA THR A 181 14.94 22.17 5.80
C THR A 181 15.45 23.18 6.80
N PHE A 182 16.68 23.00 7.24
CA PHE A 182 17.25 23.76 8.35
C PHE A 182 18.55 24.41 7.93
N ALA A 183 18.72 25.64 8.38
CA ALA A 183 19.96 26.39 8.25
C ALA A 183 20.53 26.61 9.65
N MET A 184 21.83 26.39 9.79
CA MET A 184 22.58 26.70 10.99
C MET A 184 23.43 27.93 10.75
N GLU A 185 23.51 28.74 11.79
CA GLU A 185 24.43 29.85 11.92
C GLU A 185 25.71 29.36 12.61
N ASP A 186 26.81 30.10 12.52
CA ASP A 186 28.02 29.90 13.32
C ASP A 186 28.12 30.87 14.52
N PHE A 187 29.26 30.87 15.21
CA PHE A 187 29.56 31.89 16.22
C PHE A 187 31.04 32.25 16.20
N TRP A 188 31.34 33.47 15.74
CA TRP A 188 32.71 33.99 15.83
C TRP A 188 33.13 34.20 17.29
N SER A 189 34.40 33.88 17.59
CA SER A 189 35.05 34.06 18.90
C SER A 189 35.20 35.54 19.32
N LYS A 190 34.08 36.25 19.55
CA LYS A 190 33.93 37.49 20.34
C LYS A 190 32.50 38.07 20.38
N GLY A 191 31.45 37.25 20.38
CA GLY A 191 30.12 37.67 20.84
C GLY A 191 29.21 38.35 19.83
N TRP A 192 29.37 38.10 18.53
CA TRP A 192 28.49 38.61 17.48
C TRP A 192 28.28 37.53 16.41
N THR A 193 27.07 37.00 16.30
CA THR A 193 26.54 36.29 15.11
C THR A 193 26.27 37.31 14.02
N ASP A 194 26.48 36.91 12.78
CA ASP A 194 26.37 37.80 11.64
C ASP A 194 25.01 37.65 10.88
N LYS A 195 24.24 36.65 11.30
CA LYS A 195 22.83 36.34 11.04
C LYS A 195 22.51 36.04 9.58
N ASP A 196 23.41 35.40 8.85
CA ASP A 196 23.16 35.01 7.46
C ASP A 196 22.63 33.58 7.29
N TYR A 197 22.79 32.70 8.29
CA TYR A 197 22.31 31.33 8.32
C TYR A 197 22.67 30.58 7.03
N ASN A 198 23.92 30.70 6.59
CA ASN A 198 24.42 30.02 5.40
C ASN A 198 25.56 29.03 5.69
N ASP A 199 26.01 28.93 6.94
CA ASP A 199 27.16 28.11 7.31
C ASP A 199 26.93 26.64 7.04
N LEU A 200 25.75 26.13 7.38
CA LEU A 200 25.38 24.78 7.01
C LEU A 200 23.87 24.69 6.79
N ILE A 201 23.48 24.26 5.58
CA ILE A 201 22.09 24.03 5.22
C ILE A 201 21.90 22.56 4.91
N PHE A 202 20.93 21.94 5.57
CA PHE A 202 20.61 20.54 5.39
C PHE A 202 19.11 20.29 5.39
N ARG A 203 18.70 19.21 4.74
CA ARG A 203 17.32 18.72 4.77
C ARG A 203 17.25 17.39 5.49
N VAL A 204 16.20 17.22 6.28
CA VAL A 204 15.90 16.03 7.06
C VAL A 204 14.72 15.29 6.46
N TRP A 205 14.85 13.97 6.33
CA TRP A 205 13.85 13.02 5.84
C TRP A 205 13.54 11.98 6.92
N GLY A 206 12.32 11.46 6.91
CA GLY A 206 11.87 10.47 7.92
C GLY A 206 11.87 11.00 9.35
N ALA A 207 12.01 12.32 9.53
CA ALA A 207 11.86 13.03 10.79
C ALA A 207 11.38 14.46 10.53
N THR A 208 10.72 15.05 11.52
CA THR A 208 10.28 16.46 11.51
C THR A 208 10.98 17.22 12.62
N GLY A 209 11.51 18.41 12.29
CA GLY A 209 12.19 19.29 13.25
C GLY A 209 11.38 20.54 13.56
N GLN A 210 11.55 21.06 14.77
CA GLN A 210 10.98 22.35 15.16
C GLN A 210 12.08 23.39 15.34
N ALA A 211 12.05 24.45 14.54
CA ALA A 211 12.95 25.59 14.68
C ALA A 211 12.19 26.90 14.38
N VAL A 212 12.79 28.03 14.76
CA VAL A 212 12.23 29.33 14.40
C VAL A 212 12.27 29.51 12.88
N HIS A 213 11.25 30.11 12.30
CA HIS A 213 11.25 30.40 10.87
C HIS A 213 12.38 31.38 10.51
N LEU A 214 13.11 31.12 9.43
CA LEU A 214 14.28 31.90 9.01
C LEU A 214 14.00 33.40 8.87
N ASP A 215 12.82 33.78 8.34
CA ASP A 215 12.37 35.18 8.25
C ASP A 215 12.40 35.96 9.57
N GLN A 216 12.34 35.27 10.71
CA GLN A 216 12.32 35.91 12.02
C GLN A 216 13.72 36.19 12.56
N VAL A 217 14.77 35.62 11.96
CA VAL A 217 16.13 35.63 12.54
C VAL A 217 17.22 36.07 11.57
N ILE A 218 17.05 35.86 10.26
CA ILE A 218 18.03 36.25 9.24
C ILE A 218 18.15 37.78 9.12
N ASP A 219 19.36 38.28 8.91
CA ASP A 219 19.60 39.66 8.51
C ASP A 219 19.10 39.84 7.06
N PRO A 220 18.10 40.70 6.80
CA PRO A 220 17.58 40.92 5.45
C PRO A 220 18.64 41.37 4.43
N ALA A 221 19.75 41.97 4.86
CA ALA A 221 20.84 42.37 3.97
C ALA A 221 21.71 41.18 3.50
N LYS A 222 21.61 40.04 4.19
CA LYS A 222 22.37 38.82 3.92
C LYS A 222 21.52 37.65 3.47
N ASP A 223 20.23 37.90 3.22
CA ASP A 223 19.28 36.87 2.79
C ASP A 223 19.67 36.27 1.43
N TRP A 224 20.34 35.13 1.51
CA TRP A 224 20.88 34.38 0.39
C TRP A 224 19.78 33.74 -0.46
N ARG A 225 18.54 33.63 0.03
CA ARG A 225 17.44 32.97 -0.70
C ARG A 225 17.12 33.65 -2.02
N SER A 226 17.42 34.94 -2.14
CA SER A 226 17.22 35.72 -3.36
C SER A 226 18.29 35.50 -4.44
N THR A 227 19.40 34.84 -4.10
CA THR A 227 20.49 34.52 -5.06
C THR A 227 20.11 33.39 -6.00
N GLU A 228 20.90 33.18 -7.06
CA GLU A 228 20.72 32.06 -7.98
C GLU A 228 20.81 30.70 -7.27
N VAL A 229 21.85 30.52 -6.44
CA VAL A 229 22.01 29.28 -5.64
C VAL A 229 20.90 29.12 -4.61
N GLY A 230 20.47 30.22 -3.97
CA GLY A 230 19.35 30.22 -3.04
C GLY A 230 18.03 29.83 -3.70
N GLN A 231 17.74 30.31 -4.92
CA GLN A 231 16.56 29.91 -5.67
C GLN A 231 16.65 28.46 -6.17
N GLN A 232 17.83 27.98 -6.58
CA GLN A 232 18.04 26.57 -6.93
C GLN A 232 17.77 25.66 -5.74
N LEU A 233 18.34 25.98 -4.57
CA LEU A 233 18.10 25.26 -3.33
C LEU A 233 16.62 25.31 -2.95
N LEU A 234 15.99 26.49 -2.96
CA LEU A 234 14.56 26.64 -2.65
C LEU A 234 13.67 25.86 -3.60
N ASN A 235 13.96 25.84 -4.90
CA ASN A 235 13.21 25.06 -5.87
C ASN A 235 13.37 23.56 -5.63
N TYR A 236 14.58 23.12 -5.30
CA TYR A 236 14.85 21.74 -4.93
C TYR A 236 14.10 21.32 -3.66
N VAL A 237 14.12 22.12 -2.60
CA VAL A 237 13.42 21.76 -1.35
C VAL A 237 11.90 21.95 -1.43
N ARG A 238 11.41 22.77 -2.37
CA ARG A 238 9.97 22.90 -2.71
C ARG A 238 9.46 21.75 -3.57
N SER A 239 10.33 21.04 -4.29
CA SER A 239 9.95 19.78 -4.91
C SER A 239 9.79 18.72 -3.81
N THR A 240 8.57 18.20 -3.70
CA THR A 240 8.17 17.27 -2.64
C THR A 240 8.66 15.85 -2.89
N ASN A 241 9.23 15.54 -4.05
CA ASN A 241 9.67 14.20 -4.39
C ASN A 241 11.05 14.20 -5.11
N PRO A 242 12.12 13.62 -4.52
CA PRO A 242 13.43 13.50 -5.16
C PRO A 242 13.38 12.72 -6.49
N LEU A 243 12.33 11.90 -6.70
CA LEU A 243 12.09 11.17 -7.94
C LEU A 243 11.84 12.10 -9.15
N ASP A 244 11.34 13.33 -8.95
CA ASP A 244 11.02 14.24 -10.07
C ASP A 244 12.24 14.87 -10.73
N THR A 245 13.42 14.67 -10.15
CA THR A 245 14.71 15.18 -10.68
C THR A 245 15.55 14.10 -11.35
N LEU A 246 15.10 12.85 -11.34
CA LEU A 246 15.81 11.73 -11.96
C LEU A 246 15.70 11.79 -13.49
N PRO A 247 16.78 11.41 -14.21
CA PRO A 247 16.72 11.28 -15.65
C PRO A 247 15.70 10.21 -16.06
N ILE A 248 15.04 10.46 -17.19
CA ILE A 248 13.96 9.63 -17.73
C ILE A 248 14.49 8.89 -18.94
N ASP A 249 14.27 7.57 -18.97
CA ASP A 249 14.52 6.77 -20.14
C ASP A 249 13.50 7.15 -21.24
N PRO A 250 13.93 7.67 -22.39
CA PRO A 250 13.02 8.07 -23.46
C PRO A 250 12.26 6.90 -24.10
N GLU A 251 12.73 5.65 -23.94
CA GLU A 251 12.06 4.47 -24.50
C GLU A 251 10.90 3.98 -23.62
N THR A 252 11.11 3.92 -22.30
CA THR A 252 10.13 3.38 -21.35
C THR A 252 9.36 4.45 -20.58
N GLY A 253 9.87 5.67 -20.51
CA GLY A 253 9.36 6.72 -19.63
C GLY A 253 9.73 6.53 -18.15
N ALA A 254 10.47 5.48 -17.81
CA ALA A 254 10.86 5.17 -16.45
C ALA A 254 12.02 6.08 -15.97
N LYS A 255 12.01 6.43 -14.68
CA LYS A 255 13.08 7.18 -14.01
C LYS A 255 14.23 6.24 -13.65
N TYR A 256 15.47 6.67 -13.79
CA TYR A 256 16.64 5.84 -13.44
C TYR A 256 17.71 6.59 -12.64
N LYS A 257 18.58 5.85 -11.96
CA LYS A 257 19.69 6.41 -11.17
C LYS A 257 20.74 7.02 -12.09
N PRO A 258 21.09 8.32 -11.93
CA PRO A 258 22.24 8.90 -12.62
C PRO A 258 23.52 8.14 -12.32
N GLY A 259 24.36 7.95 -13.34
CA GLY A 259 25.66 7.30 -13.20
C GLY A 259 25.64 5.76 -13.11
N GLU A 260 24.52 5.04 -13.21
CA GLU A 260 24.50 3.58 -13.11
C GLU A 260 23.79 2.89 -14.29
N ILE A 261 24.44 1.86 -14.84
CA ILE A 261 23.88 0.95 -15.85
C ILE A 261 24.06 -0.49 -15.36
N LEU A 262 23.01 -1.30 -15.46
CA LEU A 262 23.06 -2.74 -15.22
C LEU A 262 23.38 -3.44 -16.54
N VAL A 263 24.40 -4.30 -16.53
CA VAL A 263 24.87 -5.00 -17.74
C VAL A 263 25.02 -6.47 -17.44
N GLU A 264 24.36 -7.30 -18.24
CA GLU A 264 24.56 -8.73 -18.31
C GLU A 264 25.65 -9.07 -19.32
N PHE A 265 26.67 -9.81 -18.88
CA PHE A 265 27.74 -10.27 -19.74
C PHE A 265 27.53 -11.72 -20.17
N LYS A 266 28.06 -12.09 -21.34
CA LYS A 266 28.03 -13.49 -21.77
C LYS A 266 28.82 -14.38 -20.82
N PRO A 267 28.40 -15.65 -20.62
CA PRO A 267 29.04 -16.56 -19.66
C PRO A 267 30.55 -16.80 -19.86
N ASP A 268 31.08 -16.55 -21.06
CA ASP A 268 32.50 -16.72 -21.41
C ASP A 268 33.36 -15.47 -21.15
N VAL A 269 32.76 -14.36 -20.71
CA VAL A 269 33.46 -13.10 -20.44
C VAL A 269 34.00 -13.10 -19.01
N THR A 270 35.32 -12.99 -18.87
CA THR A 270 35.98 -12.97 -17.56
C THR A 270 35.87 -11.61 -16.86
N ASP A 271 35.94 -11.58 -15.52
CA ASP A 271 35.91 -10.32 -14.74
C ASP A 271 36.99 -9.32 -15.17
N THR A 272 38.18 -9.80 -15.55
CA THR A 272 39.25 -8.92 -16.08
C THR A 272 38.82 -8.24 -17.38
N GLN A 273 38.11 -8.96 -18.26
CA GLN A 273 37.58 -8.40 -19.51
C GLN A 273 36.42 -7.45 -19.26
N ILE A 274 35.56 -7.73 -18.27
CA ILE A 274 34.48 -6.84 -17.84
C ILE A 274 35.07 -5.52 -17.33
N GLN A 275 36.05 -5.56 -16.41
CA GLN A 275 36.68 -4.35 -15.88
C GLN A 275 37.36 -3.52 -16.97
N SER A 276 38.09 -4.18 -17.87
CA SER A 276 38.76 -3.51 -19.00
C SER A 276 37.76 -2.87 -19.96
N LEU A 277 36.62 -3.53 -20.18
CA LEU A 277 35.55 -3.03 -21.03
C LEU A 277 34.83 -1.84 -20.41
N ALA A 278 34.41 -1.97 -19.15
CA ALA A 278 33.75 -0.91 -18.40
C ALA A 278 34.61 0.35 -18.36
N GLN A 279 35.92 0.21 -18.10
CA GLN A 279 36.86 1.33 -18.12
C GLN A 279 36.96 1.99 -19.52
N ALA A 280 36.92 1.20 -20.59
CA ALA A 280 36.96 1.73 -21.97
C ALA A 280 35.74 2.60 -22.31
N TYR A 281 34.59 2.33 -21.68
CA TYR A 281 33.37 3.13 -21.81
C TYR A 281 33.25 4.24 -20.74
N GLY A 282 34.26 4.42 -19.88
CA GLY A 282 34.32 5.50 -18.90
C GLY A 282 33.70 5.18 -17.54
N ALA A 283 33.43 3.90 -17.25
CA ALA A 283 33.01 3.49 -15.91
C ALA A 283 34.16 3.70 -14.91
N ILE A 284 33.82 4.22 -13.73
CA ILE A 284 34.73 4.45 -12.61
C ILE A 284 34.77 3.27 -11.64
N ALA A 285 33.73 2.43 -11.63
CA ALA A 285 33.69 1.20 -10.85
C ALA A 285 32.80 0.14 -11.53
N VAL A 286 33.04 -1.12 -11.15
CA VAL A 286 32.23 -2.28 -11.53
C VAL A 286 31.94 -3.06 -10.27
N GLU A 287 30.66 -3.32 -10.02
CA GLU A 287 30.19 -4.11 -8.88
C GLU A 287 29.36 -5.30 -9.37
N SER A 288 29.35 -6.38 -8.59
CA SER A 288 28.43 -7.49 -8.85
C SER A 288 27.03 -7.12 -8.39
N LEU A 289 26.02 -7.43 -9.20
CA LEU A 289 24.63 -7.17 -8.84
C LEU A 289 24.20 -8.01 -7.63
N VAL A 290 24.68 -9.24 -7.57
CA VAL A 290 24.46 -10.19 -6.47
C VAL A 290 25.79 -10.73 -5.93
N PRO A 291 25.84 -11.21 -4.66
CA PRO A 291 27.04 -11.84 -4.12
C PRO A 291 27.48 -13.05 -4.96
N LEU A 292 28.74 -13.03 -5.45
CA LEU A 292 29.29 -14.09 -6.33
C LEU A 292 29.51 -15.46 -5.65
N GLN A 293 29.15 -15.59 -4.38
CA GLN A 293 29.46 -16.75 -3.55
C GLN A 293 28.40 -17.86 -3.66
N GLN A 294 27.28 -17.61 -4.35
CA GLN A 294 26.24 -18.60 -4.64
C GLN A 294 25.86 -18.58 -6.13
N PRO A 295 25.58 -19.74 -6.75
CA PRO A 295 25.11 -19.78 -8.13
C PRO A 295 23.73 -19.12 -8.21
N SER A 296 23.68 -17.94 -8.86
CA SER A 296 22.46 -17.20 -9.16
C SER A 296 22.33 -17.04 -10.68
N PRO A 297 21.11 -17.02 -11.24
CA PRO A 297 20.90 -16.60 -12.63
C PRO A 297 21.43 -15.18 -12.88
N LEU A 298 21.56 -14.35 -11.83
CA LEU A 298 22.09 -12.99 -11.92
C LEU A 298 23.63 -12.91 -11.79
N SER A 299 24.33 -14.04 -11.70
CA SER A 299 25.80 -14.07 -11.53
C SER A 299 26.57 -13.38 -12.66
N GLN A 300 25.98 -13.23 -13.85
CA GLN A 300 26.57 -12.54 -14.99
C GLN A 300 26.28 -11.02 -15.03
N TRP A 301 25.40 -10.53 -14.16
CA TRP A 301 25.03 -9.13 -14.10
C TRP A 301 26.04 -8.32 -13.29
N ARG A 302 26.31 -7.11 -13.77
CA ARG A 302 27.19 -6.13 -13.12
C ARG A 302 26.54 -4.76 -13.11
N VAL A 303 26.80 -4.01 -12.05
CA VAL A 303 26.53 -2.58 -11.98
C VAL A 303 27.78 -1.86 -12.48
N LEU A 304 27.68 -1.19 -13.63
CA LEU A 304 28.71 -0.29 -14.11
C LEU A 304 28.40 1.12 -13.60
N LYS A 305 29.30 1.66 -12.79
CA LYS A 305 29.18 3.00 -12.21
C LYS A 305 29.99 4.01 -13.01
N PHE A 306 29.39 5.15 -13.30
CA PHE A 306 29.93 6.28 -14.05
C PHE A 306 29.79 7.55 -13.20
N ASN A 307 30.43 8.63 -13.63
CA ASN A 307 30.15 9.94 -13.05
C ASN A 307 28.67 10.32 -13.30
N PRO A 308 27.90 10.84 -12.33
CA PRO A 308 26.49 11.20 -12.48
C PRO A 308 26.15 12.18 -13.63
N GLN A 309 27.12 12.99 -14.09
CA GLN A 309 26.96 13.89 -15.24
C GLN A 309 27.21 13.22 -16.59
N THR A 310 27.57 11.93 -16.61
CA THR A 310 27.80 11.15 -17.84
C THR A 310 26.48 10.99 -18.61
N ASP A 311 26.53 11.17 -19.94
CA ASP A 311 25.40 10.86 -20.82
C ASP A 311 25.20 9.33 -20.89
N LEU A 312 24.39 8.81 -19.97
CA LEU A 312 24.14 7.38 -19.88
C LEU A 312 23.33 6.85 -21.05
N LEU A 313 22.51 7.68 -21.72
CA LEU A 313 21.73 7.24 -22.87
C LEU A 313 22.66 6.93 -24.06
N GLN A 314 23.61 7.82 -24.33
CA GLN A 314 24.63 7.58 -25.34
C GLN A 314 25.53 6.39 -24.96
N THR A 315 25.86 6.27 -23.67
CA THR A 315 26.73 5.21 -23.15
C THR A 315 26.06 3.83 -23.27
N ARG A 316 24.79 3.71 -22.84
CA ARG A 316 23.95 2.51 -22.99
C ARG A 316 23.85 2.09 -24.45
N THR A 317 23.55 3.03 -25.35
CA THR A 317 23.44 2.77 -26.79
C THR A 317 24.73 2.20 -27.37
N SER A 318 25.89 2.67 -26.90
CA SER A 318 27.19 2.21 -27.36
C SER A 318 27.56 0.85 -26.78
N LEU A 319 27.29 0.61 -25.49
CA LEU A 319 27.50 -0.67 -24.82
C LEU A 319 26.65 -1.78 -25.43
N ALA A 320 25.41 -1.48 -25.82
CA ALA A 320 24.49 -2.42 -26.48
C ALA A 320 25.03 -3.01 -27.80
N GLN A 321 26.06 -2.42 -28.40
CA GLN A 321 26.68 -2.90 -29.64
C GLN A 321 27.91 -3.79 -29.40
N ASP A 322 28.36 -3.95 -28.14
CA ASP A 322 29.51 -4.78 -27.83
C ASP A 322 29.12 -6.27 -27.79
N ILE A 323 29.86 -7.10 -28.52
CA ILE A 323 29.56 -8.53 -28.67
C ILE A 323 29.60 -9.33 -27.36
N ARG A 324 30.22 -8.77 -26.31
CA ARG A 324 30.35 -9.39 -24.98
C ARG A 324 29.15 -9.14 -24.07
N VAL A 325 28.30 -8.18 -24.41
CA VAL A 325 27.08 -7.86 -23.66
C VAL A 325 25.95 -8.76 -24.17
N GLU A 326 25.22 -9.39 -23.24
CA GLU A 326 24.03 -10.19 -23.53
C GLU A 326 22.77 -9.33 -23.43
N ALA A 327 22.63 -8.60 -22.31
CA ALA A 327 21.57 -7.64 -22.06
C ALA A 327 22.10 -6.44 -21.26
N LEU A 328 21.39 -5.31 -21.29
CA LEU A 328 21.66 -4.19 -20.39
C LEU A 328 20.44 -3.29 -20.21
N GLU A 329 20.40 -2.58 -19.10
CA GLU A 329 19.36 -1.61 -18.76
C GLU A 329 19.89 -0.48 -17.87
N PHE A 330 19.12 0.59 -17.73
CA PHE A 330 19.42 1.57 -16.68
C PHE A 330 19.10 0.98 -15.30
N ASN A 331 19.77 1.45 -14.26
CA ASN A 331 19.35 1.12 -12.89
C ASN A 331 18.09 1.92 -12.54
N TYR A 332 16.91 1.42 -12.91
CA TYR A 332 15.64 2.11 -12.70
C TYR A 332 15.36 2.39 -11.22
N VAL A 333 14.75 3.52 -10.93
CA VAL A 333 14.30 3.86 -9.58
C VAL A 333 12.83 3.54 -9.46
N LEU A 334 12.53 2.62 -8.56
CA LEU A 334 11.17 2.28 -8.17
C LEU A 334 10.67 3.33 -7.16
N SER A 335 9.46 3.84 -7.36
CA SER A 335 8.84 4.84 -6.51
C SER A 335 7.60 4.29 -5.83
N ILE A 336 7.39 4.68 -4.57
CA ILE A 336 6.12 4.58 -3.86
C ILE A 336 5.69 6.04 -3.59
N ASN A 337 4.67 6.60 -4.28
CA ASN A 337 3.86 7.79 -3.90
C ASN A 337 3.13 8.50 -5.07
N GLY A 338 1.79 8.51 -5.05
CA GLY A 338 0.93 9.29 -5.95
C GLY A 338 -0.31 9.89 -5.26
N VAL A 339 -0.10 10.73 -4.24
CA VAL A 339 -1.21 11.45 -3.59
C VAL A 339 -1.80 12.53 -4.53
N PRO A 340 -3.12 12.57 -4.78
CA PRO A 340 -3.76 13.57 -5.66
C PRO A 340 -3.62 15.02 -5.18
N ASN A 341 -3.62 15.98 -6.13
CA ASN A 341 -3.47 17.42 -5.84
C ASN A 341 -4.76 18.14 -5.41
N ASP A 342 -5.85 17.41 -5.24
CA ASP A 342 -7.18 17.94 -4.96
C ASP A 342 -7.26 18.56 -3.55
N THR A 343 -7.80 19.78 -3.45
CA THR A 343 -7.62 20.64 -2.25
C THR A 343 -8.21 20.09 -0.94
N GLY A 344 -9.15 19.15 -1.05
CA GLY A 344 -9.84 18.48 0.06
C GLY A 344 -9.36 17.04 0.27
N PHE A 345 -8.31 16.58 -0.41
CA PHE A 345 -7.81 15.21 -0.30
C PHE A 345 -7.50 14.80 1.15
N ASN A 346 -6.94 15.72 1.94
CA ASN A 346 -6.64 15.49 3.36
C ASN A 346 -7.87 15.19 4.24
N GLN A 347 -9.09 15.40 3.74
CA GLN A 347 -10.34 15.09 4.45
C GLN A 347 -10.90 13.71 4.08
N LEU A 348 -10.34 13.07 3.04
CA LEU A 348 -10.83 11.81 2.46
C LEU A 348 -10.20 10.60 3.15
N TRP A 349 -10.44 10.48 4.46
CA TRP A 349 -9.91 9.37 5.25
C TRP A 349 -10.31 8.00 4.67
N GLY A 350 -11.52 7.86 4.14
CA GLY A 350 -11.96 6.60 3.54
C GLY A 350 -11.21 6.20 2.27
N LEU A 351 -10.41 7.11 1.69
CA LEU A 351 -9.51 6.82 0.58
C LEU A 351 -8.07 6.65 1.05
N ASN A 352 -7.65 7.47 2.02
CA ASN A 352 -6.32 7.45 2.62
C ASN A 352 -6.40 8.02 4.04
N ASN A 353 -6.25 7.16 5.03
CA ASN A 353 -6.29 7.46 6.45
C ASN A 353 -4.87 7.45 7.00
N THR A 354 -4.31 8.63 7.19
CA THR A 354 -3.00 8.83 7.82
C THR A 354 -3.14 9.07 9.33
N GLY A 355 -4.29 8.70 9.93
CA GLY A 355 -4.66 9.05 11.31
C GLY A 355 -5.14 10.50 11.47
N GLN A 356 -5.50 11.17 10.37
CA GLN A 356 -5.94 12.56 10.40
C GLN A 356 -7.23 12.75 11.22
N VAL A 357 -7.39 13.95 11.77
CA VAL A 357 -8.60 14.30 12.54
C VAL A 357 -9.71 14.70 11.58
N VAL A 358 -10.75 13.87 11.49
CA VAL A 358 -11.95 14.13 10.68
C VAL A 358 -13.15 14.43 11.58
N ALA A 359 -13.76 15.59 11.36
CA ALA A 359 -14.88 16.10 12.17
C ALA A 359 -14.65 15.91 13.68
N MET A 360 -13.48 16.36 14.16
CA MET A 360 -13.01 16.31 15.55
C MET A 360 -12.73 14.90 16.11
N THR A 361 -12.65 13.87 15.27
CA THR A 361 -12.31 12.50 15.68
C THR A 361 -11.03 12.06 14.97
N PRO A 362 -9.94 11.73 15.70
CA PRO A 362 -8.75 11.13 15.10
C PRO A 362 -9.09 9.76 14.51
N GLY A 363 -8.45 9.41 13.40
CA GLY A 363 -8.53 8.07 12.81
C GLY A 363 -7.39 7.17 13.25
N THR A 364 -7.53 5.88 12.97
CA THR A 364 -6.42 4.92 12.96
C THR A 364 -5.77 4.97 11.58
N PRO A 365 -4.46 5.20 11.46
CA PRO A 365 -3.79 5.08 10.17
C PRO A 365 -4.09 3.73 9.50
N ASP A 366 -4.19 3.71 8.17
CA ASP A 366 -4.44 2.51 7.35
C ASP A 366 -5.87 1.93 7.46
N ALA A 367 -6.74 2.55 8.28
CA ALA A 367 -8.16 2.24 8.30
C ALA A 367 -8.88 2.95 7.12
N ASP A 368 -8.61 2.51 5.88
CA ASP A 368 -9.14 3.13 4.65
C ASP A 368 -9.47 2.15 3.52
N ILE A 369 -9.09 2.33 2.26
CA ILE A 369 -9.31 1.33 1.21
C ILE A 369 -8.07 1.16 0.32
N ASP A 370 -6.95 1.77 0.69
CA ASP A 370 -5.71 1.84 -0.06
C ASP A 370 -5.92 2.45 -1.46
N ALA A 371 -6.68 3.57 -1.54
CA ALA A 371 -6.97 4.18 -2.83
C ALA A 371 -5.72 4.78 -3.52
N PRO A 372 -4.79 5.48 -2.83
CA PRO A 372 -3.54 5.93 -3.43
C PRO A 372 -2.72 4.80 -4.06
N GLU A 373 -2.62 3.67 -3.37
CA GLU A 373 -1.91 2.48 -3.79
C GLU A 373 -2.61 1.85 -5.00
N ALA A 374 -3.95 1.75 -4.96
CA ALA A 374 -4.77 1.33 -6.08
C ALA A 374 -4.56 2.22 -7.33
N TRP A 375 -4.37 3.53 -7.14
CA TRP A 375 -4.15 4.48 -8.23
C TRP A 375 -2.77 4.40 -8.87
N GLU A 376 -1.79 3.77 -8.23
CA GLU A 376 -0.52 3.42 -8.88
C GLU A 376 -0.74 2.36 -9.97
N ILE A 377 -1.77 1.53 -9.83
CA ILE A 377 -2.17 0.50 -10.79
C ILE A 377 -3.12 1.10 -11.84
N GLN A 378 -4.25 1.65 -11.39
CA GLN A 378 -5.35 2.05 -12.25
C GLN A 378 -6.12 3.23 -11.65
N LYS A 379 -6.38 4.27 -12.45
CA LYS A 379 -7.09 5.50 -12.03
C LYS A 379 -8.52 5.59 -12.59
N GLY A 380 -8.98 4.54 -13.25
CA GLY A 380 -10.31 4.44 -13.84
C GLY A 380 -10.33 4.67 -15.36
N SER A 381 -11.47 4.41 -15.98
CA SER A 381 -11.73 4.63 -17.39
C SER A 381 -13.14 5.17 -17.63
N LYS A 382 -13.28 6.03 -18.66
CA LYS A 382 -14.59 6.50 -19.15
C LYS A 382 -15.48 5.38 -19.70
N ASN A 383 -14.90 4.23 -20.01
CA ASN A 383 -15.65 3.07 -20.46
C ASN A 383 -16.38 2.37 -19.31
N ALA A 384 -15.94 2.58 -18.06
CA ALA A 384 -16.68 2.12 -16.89
C ALA A 384 -17.87 3.07 -16.65
N ILE A 385 -19.07 2.60 -17.03
CA ILE A 385 -20.31 3.34 -16.80
C ILE A 385 -20.93 2.88 -15.48
N VAL A 386 -21.02 3.80 -14.52
CA VAL A 386 -21.62 3.58 -13.20
C VAL A 386 -22.92 4.36 -13.11
N ALA A 387 -24.04 3.65 -13.03
CA ALA A 387 -25.35 4.26 -12.83
C ALA A 387 -25.59 4.59 -11.36
N VAL A 388 -25.94 5.85 -11.08
CA VAL A 388 -26.28 6.33 -9.73
C VAL A 388 -27.78 6.52 -9.68
N ILE A 389 -28.47 5.55 -9.08
CA ILE A 389 -29.92 5.61 -8.85
C ILE A 389 -30.14 6.27 -7.50
N ASP A 390 -30.49 7.56 -7.49
CA ASP A 390 -30.56 8.36 -6.25
C ASP A 390 -31.44 9.61 -6.43
N THR A 391 -31.17 10.70 -5.71
CA THR A 391 -31.88 11.98 -5.82
C THR A 391 -31.55 12.78 -7.09
N GLY A 392 -30.77 12.20 -7.99
CA GLY A 392 -30.14 12.86 -9.13
C GLY A 392 -28.69 13.20 -8.84
N VAL A 393 -28.00 13.78 -9.82
CA VAL A 393 -26.60 14.25 -9.66
C VAL A 393 -26.51 15.66 -10.23
N ASP A 394 -25.85 16.59 -9.54
CA ASP A 394 -25.52 17.89 -10.12
C ASP A 394 -24.43 17.71 -11.19
N TYR A 395 -24.85 17.35 -12.40
CA TYR A 395 -23.96 17.13 -13.54
C TYR A 395 -23.19 18.38 -14.00
N THR A 396 -23.49 19.54 -13.41
CA THR A 396 -22.76 20.79 -13.64
C THR A 396 -21.69 21.08 -12.59
N HIS A 397 -21.59 20.23 -11.55
CA HIS A 397 -20.59 20.36 -10.51
C HIS A 397 -19.19 20.28 -11.12
N GLN A 398 -18.32 21.24 -10.82
CA GLN A 398 -17.00 21.36 -11.46
C GLN A 398 -16.13 20.12 -11.27
N ASP A 399 -16.28 19.47 -10.13
CA ASP A 399 -15.57 18.25 -9.75
C ASP A 399 -16.19 16.95 -10.28
N LEU A 400 -17.32 17.04 -10.99
CA LEU A 400 -18.01 15.87 -11.58
C LEU A 400 -18.22 16.00 -13.07
N ALA A 401 -18.34 17.22 -13.61
CA ALA A 401 -18.87 17.48 -14.95
C ALA A 401 -18.13 16.74 -16.08
N THR A 402 -16.84 16.46 -15.92
CA THR A 402 -16.07 15.68 -16.90
C THR A 402 -16.30 14.17 -16.75
N ASN A 403 -16.68 13.71 -15.57
CA ASN A 403 -17.05 12.33 -15.21
C ASN A 403 -18.53 12.01 -15.43
N ILE A 404 -19.36 12.97 -15.83
CA ILE A 404 -20.76 12.68 -16.18
C ILE A 404 -20.86 12.00 -17.54
N TRP A 405 -21.56 10.87 -17.55
CA TRP A 405 -21.99 10.12 -18.72
C TRP A 405 -22.84 10.98 -19.64
N LYS A 406 -22.68 10.77 -20.95
CA LYS A 406 -23.48 11.44 -21.96
C LYS A 406 -24.09 10.41 -22.90
N ASN A 407 -25.40 10.53 -23.14
CA ASN A 407 -26.03 9.81 -24.23
C ASN A 407 -25.56 10.42 -25.56
N LEU A 408 -24.69 9.72 -26.28
CA LEU A 408 -24.20 10.15 -27.60
C LEU A 408 -25.24 9.94 -28.71
N GLY A 409 -26.33 9.22 -28.42
CA GLY A 409 -27.46 9.04 -29.32
C GLY A 409 -28.38 10.26 -29.41
N GLU A 410 -28.33 11.16 -28.42
CA GLU A 410 -29.23 12.32 -28.29
C GLU A 410 -28.66 13.63 -28.82
N ILE A 411 -29.56 14.47 -29.35
CA ILE A 411 -29.33 15.86 -29.75
C ILE A 411 -29.98 16.75 -28.70
N ALA A 412 -29.17 17.31 -27.81
CA ALA A 412 -29.64 18.07 -26.66
C ALA A 412 -30.67 19.18 -26.99
N ASN A 413 -31.86 19.06 -26.37
CA ASN A 413 -32.97 20.02 -26.36
C ASN A 413 -33.68 20.18 -27.71
N ASP A 414 -33.70 19.16 -28.55
CA ASP A 414 -34.50 19.17 -29.79
C ASP A 414 -35.94 18.66 -29.57
N GLY A 415 -36.22 18.08 -28.40
CA GLY A 415 -37.53 17.55 -28.01
C GLY A 415 -37.86 16.21 -28.66
N ILE A 416 -36.87 15.49 -29.17
CA ILE A 416 -37.00 14.22 -29.88
C ILE A 416 -36.19 13.15 -29.14
N ASP A 417 -36.74 11.95 -29.03
CA ASP A 417 -35.98 10.74 -28.68
C ASP A 417 -35.24 10.28 -29.94
N ASN A 418 -33.97 10.63 -30.05
CA ASN A 418 -33.18 10.46 -31.26
C ASN A 418 -32.63 9.04 -31.40
N ASP A 419 -32.32 8.39 -30.28
CA ASP A 419 -31.80 7.02 -30.24
C ASP A 419 -32.90 5.95 -30.17
N GLY A 420 -34.16 6.37 -30.02
CA GLY A 420 -35.34 5.50 -29.98
C GLY A 420 -35.41 4.68 -28.69
N ASN A 421 -34.85 5.20 -27.59
CA ASN A 421 -34.78 4.49 -26.33
C ASN A 421 -36.02 4.67 -25.44
N ASP A 422 -37.02 5.44 -25.90
CA ASP A 422 -38.26 5.88 -25.25
C ASP A 422 -38.11 7.07 -24.27
N TYR A 423 -36.93 7.70 -24.19
CA TYR A 423 -36.61 8.81 -23.30
C TYR A 423 -36.11 10.02 -24.09
N VAL A 424 -36.94 11.06 -24.19
CA VAL A 424 -36.62 12.27 -24.96
C VAL A 424 -35.52 13.07 -24.28
N ASP A 425 -34.50 13.49 -25.04
CA ASP A 425 -33.44 14.42 -24.62
C ASP A 425 -32.66 13.98 -23.35
N ASP A 426 -32.53 12.68 -23.08
CA ASP A 426 -31.88 12.08 -21.90
C ASP A 426 -30.34 12.17 -21.91
N VAL A 427 -29.81 13.30 -22.39
CA VAL A 427 -28.40 13.58 -22.66
C VAL A 427 -27.47 13.23 -21.49
N PHE A 428 -27.91 13.43 -20.25
CA PHE A 428 -27.12 13.19 -19.04
C PHE A 428 -27.72 12.11 -18.16
N GLY A 429 -28.71 11.35 -18.65
CA GLY A 429 -29.58 10.49 -17.86
C GLY A 429 -30.98 11.07 -17.75
N TYR A 430 -31.78 10.53 -16.82
CA TYR A 430 -33.22 10.77 -16.81
C TYR A 430 -33.80 10.88 -15.39
N ASP A 431 -34.88 11.66 -15.24
CA ASP A 431 -35.72 11.71 -14.05
C ASP A 431 -36.94 10.80 -14.22
N PHE A 432 -36.87 9.62 -13.61
CA PHE A 432 -37.95 8.61 -13.64
C PHE A 432 -39.14 8.97 -12.76
N THR A 433 -38.95 9.99 -11.93
CA THR A 433 -39.92 10.46 -10.96
C THR A 433 -40.88 11.46 -11.61
N SER A 434 -40.31 12.46 -12.26
CA SER A 434 -41.05 13.50 -13.02
C SER A 434 -41.34 13.05 -14.45
N LYS A 435 -40.65 12.00 -14.91
CA LYS A 435 -40.64 11.49 -16.29
C LYS A 435 -40.21 12.57 -17.28
N ASP A 436 -39.06 13.18 -17.00
CA ASP A 436 -38.42 14.18 -17.84
C ASP A 436 -36.88 13.99 -17.91
N ASN A 437 -36.25 14.80 -18.73
CA ASN A 437 -34.82 14.71 -19.06
C ASN A 437 -33.89 15.44 -18.08
N ASN A 438 -34.36 15.77 -16.88
CA ASN A 438 -33.60 16.54 -15.92
C ASN A 438 -33.20 15.70 -14.69
N PRO A 439 -32.13 14.89 -14.78
CA PRO A 439 -31.65 14.10 -13.65
C PRO A 439 -30.87 14.94 -12.62
N ARG A 440 -30.98 16.27 -12.65
CA ARG A 440 -30.22 17.14 -11.76
C ARG A 440 -30.67 16.95 -10.31
N ASP A 441 -29.68 16.90 -9.43
CA ASP A 441 -29.92 16.81 -7.99
C ASP A 441 -30.41 18.14 -7.42
N ASP A 442 -31.50 18.08 -6.66
CA ASP A 442 -32.10 19.18 -5.92
C ASP A 442 -32.18 18.90 -4.41
N TYR A 443 -31.61 17.78 -3.95
CA TYR A 443 -31.59 17.36 -2.55
C TYR A 443 -30.17 17.24 -1.99
N GLY A 444 -29.25 16.69 -2.76
CA GLY A 444 -27.81 16.64 -2.48
C GLY A 444 -27.23 15.27 -2.19
N HIS A 445 -28.06 14.26 -1.90
CA HIS A 445 -27.60 12.92 -1.55
C HIS A 445 -26.94 12.20 -2.73
N GLY A 446 -27.57 12.21 -3.92
CA GLY A 446 -27.00 11.57 -5.10
C GLY A 446 -25.74 12.25 -5.63
N THR A 447 -25.62 13.57 -5.49
CA THR A 447 -24.36 14.28 -5.80
C THR A 447 -23.23 13.89 -4.85
N HIS A 448 -23.54 13.65 -3.57
CA HIS A 448 -22.55 13.18 -2.58
C HIS A 448 -22.03 11.78 -2.93
N VAL A 449 -22.96 10.87 -3.23
CA VAL A 449 -22.64 9.51 -3.71
C VAL A 449 -21.79 9.55 -4.98
N ALA A 450 -22.14 10.39 -5.96
CA ALA A 450 -21.40 10.53 -7.22
C ALA A 450 -19.94 11.01 -7.00
N GLY A 451 -19.73 11.95 -6.08
CA GLY A 451 -18.38 12.42 -5.73
C GLY A 451 -17.50 11.33 -5.13
N THR A 452 -18.05 10.47 -4.28
CA THR A 452 -17.31 9.34 -3.69
C THR A 452 -16.93 8.31 -4.76
N ILE A 453 -17.83 8.02 -5.71
CA ILE A 453 -17.54 7.11 -6.83
C ILE A 453 -16.43 7.67 -7.72
N GLY A 454 -16.54 8.94 -8.11
CA GLY A 454 -15.67 9.50 -9.14
C GLY A 454 -15.73 11.00 -9.27
N ALA A 455 -15.48 11.75 -8.19
CA ALA A 455 -14.96 13.10 -8.34
C ALA A 455 -13.62 13.08 -9.08
N VAL A 456 -13.39 14.10 -9.90
CA VAL A 456 -12.30 14.15 -10.86
C VAL A 456 -10.98 14.36 -10.12
N GLY A 457 -10.09 13.38 -10.17
CA GLY A 457 -8.79 13.49 -9.53
C GLY A 457 -7.81 14.39 -10.27
N ASN A 458 -6.87 14.96 -9.51
CA ASN A 458 -5.74 15.75 -9.98
C ASN A 458 -6.12 17.05 -10.73
N ASN A 459 -7.26 17.66 -10.40
CA ASN A 459 -7.75 18.86 -11.06
C ASN A 459 -7.52 20.16 -10.26
N ASN A 460 -6.83 20.08 -9.11
CA ASN A 460 -6.61 21.15 -8.13
C ASN A 460 -7.90 21.75 -7.52
N LEU A 461 -8.98 20.98 -7.47
CA LEU A 461 -10.27 21.40 -6.95
C LEU A 461 -10.81 20.33 -6.01
N GLY A 462 -11.46 20.75 -4.93
CA GLY A 462 -12.38 19.88 -4.20
C GLY A 462 -11.80 18.54 -3.77
N VAL A 463 -12.47 17.46 -4.17
CA VAL A 463 -12.23 16.08 -3.73
C VAL A 463 -11.95 15.19 -4.93
N VAL A 464 -11.50 13.96 -4.66
CA VAL A 464 -11.29 12.92 -5.66
C VAL A 464 -12.12 11.70 -5.27
N GLY A 465 -12.72 11.04 -6.26
CA GLY A 465 -13.44 9.79 -6.03
C GLY A 465 -12.53 8.58 -6.15
N VAL A 466 -13.02 7.41 -5.74
CA VAL A 466 -12.28 6.14 -5.88
C VAL A 466 -11.86 5.90 -7.33
N SER A 467 -12.74 6.16 -8.30
CA SER A 467 -12.42 6.07 -9.73
C SER A 467 -12.29 7.48 -10.32
N GLN A 468 -11.06 8.00 -10.40
CA GLN A 468 -10.78 9.38 -10.84
C GLN A 468 -11.26 9.65 -12.27
N ASN A 469 -11.29 8.62 -13.11
CA ASN A 469 -11.84 8.63 -14.46
C ASN A 469 -12.98 7.62 -14.57
N VAL A 470 -14.21 8.09 -14.68
CA VAL A 470 -15.39 7.23 -14.81
C VAL A 470 -16.47 7.95 -15.62
N SER A 471 -17.49 7.20 -16.07
CA SER A 471 -18.74 7.76 -16.61
C SER A 471 -19.90 7.50 -15.64
N ILE A 472 -20.21 8.48 -14.80
CA ILE A 472 -21.34 8.47 -13.88
C ILE A 472 -22.61 8.76 -14.66
N MET A 473 -23.60 7.88 -14.60
CA MET A 473 -24.92 8.04 -15.22
C MET A 473 -25.97 8.43 -14.14
N PRO A 474 -26.35 9.72 -14.06
CA PRO A 474 -27.38 10.22 -13.16
C PRO A 474 -28.77 9.65 -13.45
N LEU A 475 -29.38 8.93 -12.49
CA LEU A 475 -30.75 8.44 -12.60
C LEU A 475 -31.55 8.86 -11.38
N LYS A 476 -32.46 9.82 -11.56
CA LYS A 476 -33.22 10.43 -10.46
C LYS A 476 -34.50 9.66 -10.17
N VAL A 477 -34.66 9.23 -8.91
CA VAL A 477 -35.81 8.44 -8.43
C VAL A 477 -36.49 9.03 -7.18
N ASN A 478 -36.11 10.25 -6.77
CA ASN A 478 -36.67 10.94 -5.61
C ASN A 478 -37.55 12.13 -6.01
N GLN A 479 -38.72 12.23 -5.37
CA GLN A 479 -39.65 13.35 -5.50
C GLN A 479 -39.24 14.53 -4.60
N PRO A 480 -39.34 15.79 -5.05
CA PRO A 480 -39.25 16.93 -4.16
C PRO A 480 -40.41 16.89 -3.15
N PHE A 481 -40.06 16.73 -1.87
CA PHE A 481 -40.94 16.74 -0.68
C PHE A 481 -41.83 15.48 -0.44
N THR A 482 -41.46 14.74 0.62
CA THR A 482 -42.30 13.93 1.54
C THR A 482 -42.89 12.57 1.10
N LEU A 483 -42.71 12.08 -0.12
CA LEU A 483 -43.27 10.78 -0.55
C LEU A 483 -42.26 9.61 -0.63
N GLY A 484 -40.96 9.88 -0.51
CA GLY A 484 -39.91 8.85 -0.62
C GLY A 484 -39.66 8.40 -2.06
N ILE A 485 -38.87 7.33 -2.21
CA ILE A 485 -38.53 6.74 -3.52
C ILE A 485 -39.62 5.73 -3.90
N SER A 486 -40.16 5.84 -5.10
CA SER A 486 -41.17 4.90 -5.59
C SER A 486 -40.52 3.71 -6.32
N VAL A 487 -41.06 2.52 -6.09
CA VAL A 487 -40.52 1.27 -6.64
C VAL A 487 -40.56 1.23 -8.17
N ASP A 488 -41.59 1.81 -8.78
CA ASP A 488 -41.72 1.91 -10.24
C ASP A 488 -40.61 2.76 -10.87
N ALA A 489 -40.29 3.92 -10.27
CA ALA A 489 -39.20 4.76 -10.75
C ALA A 489 -37.84 4.05 -10.66
N VAL A 490 -37.59 3.30 -9.57
CA VAL A 490 -36.38 2.49 -9.42
C VAL A 490 -36.31 1.36 -10.44
N VAL A 491 -37.43 0.67 -10.68
CA VAL A 491 -37.50 -0.39 -11.70
C VAL A 491 -37.20 0.19 -13.09
N GLU A 492 -37.83 1.30 -13.47
CA GLU A 492 -37.57 1.96 -14.75
C GLU A 492 -36.10 2.40 -14.87
N ALA A 493 -35.53 2.97 -13.80
CA ALA A 493 -34.13 3.37 -13.75
C ALA A 493 -33.15 2.18 -13.92
N ILE A 494 -33.41 1.03 -13.28
CA ILE A 494 -32.57 -0.17 -13.45
C ILE A 494 -32.64 -0.65 -14.90
N MET A 495 -33.84 -0.75 -15.46
CA MET A 495 -34.02 -1.18 -16.85
C MET A 495 -33.32 -0.25 -17.84
N TYR A 496 -33.40 1.07 -17.60
CA TYR A 496 -32.70 2.08 -18.37
C TYR A 496 -31.17 1.93 -18.24
N ALA A 497 -30.64 1.85 -17.02
CA ALA A 497 -29.20 1.69 -16.78
C ALA A 497 -28.64 0.48 -17.53
N THR A 498 -29.32 -0.66 -17.44
CA THR A 498 -28.97 -1.88 -18.15
C THR A 498 -29.01 -1.70 -19.67
N LYS A 499 -30.09 -1.08 -20.20
CA LYS A 499 -30.25 -0.80 -21.64
C LYS A 499 -29.15 0.12 -22.18
N MET A 500 -28.73 1.10 -21.38
CA MET A 500 -27.72 2.09 -21.76
C MET A 500 -26.28 1.67 -21.45
N GLY A 501 -26.08 0.41 -21.04
CA GLY A 501 -24.76 -0.20 -20.92
C GLY A 501 -24.02 0.08 -19.61
N ALA A 502 -24.72 0.50 -18.56
CA ALA A 502 -24.12 0.56 -17.22
C ALA A 502 -23.67 -0.85 -16.79
N LYS A 503 -22.44 -0.97 -16.29
CA LYS A 503 -21.87 -2.22 -15.77
C LYS A 503 -21.98 -2.33 -14.26
N VAL A 504 -22.12 -1.19 -13.58
CA VAL A 504 -22.31 -1.10 -12.14
C VAL A 504 -23.51 -0.18 -11.88
N ILE A 505 -24.39 -0.59 -10.98
CA ILE A 505 -25.47 0.23 -10.43
C ILE A 505 -25.17 0.45 -8.95
N ASN A 506 -25.06 1.71 -8.53
CA ASN A 506 -25.05 2.09 -7.12
C ASN A 506 -26.46 2.50 -6.67
N ALA A 507 -26.99 1.80 -5.68
CA ALA A 507 -28.30 2.04 -5.07
C ALA A 507 -28.15 2.33 -3.56
N SER A 508 -27.91 3.60 -3.23
CA SER A 508 -27.70 4.09 -1.86
C SER A 508 -29.00 4.40 -1.11
N PHE A 509 -30.03 3.57 -1.29
CA PHE A 509 -31.36 3.71 -0.68
C PHE A 509 -31.91 2.37 -0.18
N GLY A 510 -32.85 2.41 0.78
CA GLY A 510 -33.51 1.22 1.32
C GLY A 510 -34.71 1.55 2.20
N GLY A 511 -35.59 0.57 2.44
CA GLY A 511 -36.81 0.75 3.23
C GLY A 511 -36.54 0.96 4.72
N SER A 512 -37.27 1.89 5.37
CA SER A 512 -37.26 2.08 6.83
C SER A 512 -38.29 1.18 7.52
N PHE A 513 -37.86 0.43 8.52
CA PHE A 513 -38.72 -0.41 9.36
C PHE A 513 -39.62 0.45 10.25
N ASN A 514 -40.94 0.32 10.11
CA ASN A 514 -41.89 0.81 11.13
C ASN A 514 -42.30 -0.37 12.02
N SER A 515 -41.81 -0.37 13.26
CA SER A 515 -42.16 -1.39 14.28
C SER A 515 -43.65 -1.47 14.61
N ASN A 516 -44.46 -0.48 14.22
CA ASN A 516 -45.90 -0.44 14.45
C ASN A 516 -46.72 -0.92 13.24
N ASP A 517 -46.09 -1.24 12.10
CA ASP A 517 -46.77 -1.78 10.91
C ASP A 517 -46.07 -3.04 10.40
N PRO A 518 -46.54 -4.24 10.79
CA PRO A 518 -45.99 -5.53 10.34
C PRO A 518 -46.20 -5.81 8.84
N LYS A 519 -46.81 -4.88 8.08
CA LYS A 519 -46.89 -4.91 6.61
C LYS A 519 -45.90 -3.96 5.91
N SER A 520 -45.06 -3.23 6.64
CA SER A 520 -44.12 -2.26 6.05
C SER A 520 -42.89 -2.90 5.34
N ILE A 521 -42.74 -4.22 5.42
CA ILE A 521 -41.71 -5.00 4.69
C ILE A 521 -42.39 -5.61 3.46
N GLU A 522 -42.42 -4.89 2.34
CA GLU A 522 -42.83 -5.50 1.08
C GLU A 522 -41.63 -5.63 0.16
N ARG A 523 -40.99 -6.81 0.23
CA ARG A 523 -40.16 -7.35 -0.84
C ARG A 523 -40.90 -7.14 -2.17
N SER A 524 -40.46 -6.22 -3.00
CA SER A 524 -41.07 -5.98 -4.30
C SER A 524 -40.62 -7.07 -5.28
N ASN A 525 -41.57 -7.81 -5.85
CA ASN A 525 -41.25 -8.77 -6.91
C ASN A 525 -40.80 -8.07 -8.20
N ALA A 526 -41.35 -6.89 -8.49
CA ALA A 526 -40.96 -6.11 -9.67
C ALA A 526 -39.51 -5.63 -9.56
N LEU A 527 -39.11 -5.16 -8.38
CA LEU A 527 -37.73 -4.74 -8.12
C LEU A 527 -36.76 -5.93 -8.16
N PHE A 528 -37.13 -7.07 -7.56
CA PHE A 528 -36.36 -8.31 -7.69
C PHE A 528 -36.15 -8.71 -9.16
N GLN A 529 -37.21 -8.66 -9.97
CA GLN A 529 -37.14 -9.00 -11.39
C GLN A 529 -36.29 -8.01 -12.18
N ALA A 530 -36.33 -6.72 -11.85
CA ALA A 530 -35.48 -5.72 -12.49
C ALA A 530 -34.00 -5.94 -12.17
N ILE A 531 -33.66 -6.22 -10.91
CA ILE A 531 -32.28 -6.52 -10.50
C ILE A 531 -31.81 -7.85 -11.10
N SER A 532 -32.70 -8.85 -11.19
CA SER A 532 -32.43 -10.12 -11.87
C SER A 532 -32.24 -9.93 -13.39
N HIS A 533 -32.96 -8.99 -14.02
CA HIS A 533 -32.70 -8.62 -15.41
C HIS A 533 -31.32 -7.99 -15.57
N ALA A 534 -30.95 -7.07 -14.67
CA ALA A 534 -29.61 -6.48 -14.63
C ALA A 534 -28.52 -7.55 -14.42
N ASN A 535 -28.75 -8.54 -13.54
CA ASN A 535 -27.88 -9.69 -13.33
C ASN A 535 -27.62 -10.44 -14.64
N ASN A 536 -28.69 -10.77 -15.38
CA ASN A 536 -28.59 -11.51 -16.64
C ASN A 536 -27.90 -10.70 -17.75
N ALA A 537 -27.84 -9.37 -17.62
CA ALA A 537 -27.08 -8.49 -18.51
C ALA A 537 -25.63 -8.24 -18.02
N GLY A 538 -25.20 -8.93 -16.96
CA GLY A 538 -23.86 -8.80 -16.39
C GLY A 538 -23.62 -7.47 -15.67
N VAL A 539 -24.66 -6.89 -15.06
CA VAL A 539 -24.57 -5.64 -14.31
C VAL A 539 -24.48 -5.92 -12.81
N LEU A 540 -23.43 -5.42 -12.16
CA LEU A 540 -23.27 -5.51 -10.71
C LEU A 540 -24.20 -4.51 -10.01
N PHE A 541 -24.90 -4.94 -8.97
CA PHE A 541 -25.86 -4.13 -8.23
C PHE A 541 -25.41 -3.95 -6.77
N ILE A 542 -25.02 -2.73 -6.39
CA ILE A 542 -24.45 -2.44 -5.08
C ILE A 542 -25.49 -1.66 -4.26
N ALA A 543 -25.81 -2.17 -3.08
CA ALA A 543 -26.87 -1.67 -2.22
C ALA A 543 -26.38 -1.40 -0.79
N SER A 544 -26.82 -0.28 -0.22
CA SER A 544 -26.54 0.08 1.18
C SER A 544 -27.31 -0.83 2.16
N ALA A 545 -26.65 -1.40 3.17
CA ALA A 545 -27.25 -2.36 4.11
C ALA A 545 -28.35 -1.79 5.02
N GLY A 546 -28.38 -0.47 5.24
CA GLY A 546 -29.34 0.22 6.11
C GLY A 546 -28.67 0.93 7.29
N ASN A 547 -29.39 1.90 7.88
CA ASN A 547 -28.85 2.86 8.86
C ASN A 547 -29.57 2.83 10.23
N ASN A 548 -30.10 1.68 10.65
CA ASN A 548 -30.81 1.57 11.94
C ASN A 548 -30.12 0.66 12.97
N GLY A 549 -28.89 0.20 12.70
CA GLY A 549 -28.13 -0.70 13.55
C GLY A 549 -28.76 -2.10 13.66
N GLY A 550 -29.62 -2.46 12.71
CA GLY A 550 -30.38 -3.71 12.71
C GLY A 550 -29.58 -4.90 12.18
N ASN A 551 -29.96 -6.11 12.62
CA ASN A 551 -29.47 -7.36 12.06
C ASN A 551 -30.36 -7.79 10.87
N ASN A 552 -29.83 -7.72 9.67
CA ASN A 552 -30.48 -8.05 8.41
C ASN A 552 -30.76 -9.56 8.24
N ASP A 553 -30.05 -10.43 8.98
CA ASP A 553 -30.37 -11.87 9.03
C ASP A 553 -31.71 -12.12 9.72
N ILE A 554 -32.15 -11.19 10.58
CA ILE A 554 -33.43 -11.25 11.29
C ILE A 554 -34.48 -10.41 10.57
N THR A 555 -34.15 -9.17 10.21
CA THR A 555 -35.06 -8.22 9.57
C THR A 555 -34.44 -7.71 8.27
N GLN A 556 -34.80 -8.37 7.17
CA GLN A 556 -34.27 -8.02 5.85
C GLN A 556 -34.68 -6.61 5.40
N VAL A 557 -33.73 -5.93 4.78
CA VAL A 557 -33.82 -4.62 4.14
C VAL A 557 -33.62 -4.80 2.63
N TYR A 558 -34.56 -4.31 1.84
CA TYR A 558 -34.47 -4.34 0.37
C TYR A 558 -34.10 -2.96 -0.17
N PRO A 559 -33.27 -2.90 -1.24
CA PRO A 559 -32.84 -4.03 -2.09
C PRO A 559 -31.63 -4.84 -1.58
N ALA A 560 -30.96 -4.42 -0.50
CA ALA A 560 -29.71 -5.03 -0.03
C ALA A 560 -29.76 -6.54 0.23
N ASN A 561 -30.90 -7.08 0.66
CA ASN A 561 -31.05 -8.51 0.97
C ASN A 561 -31.80 -9.30 -0.10
N TYR A 562 -31.84 -8.82 -1.35
CA TYR A 562 -32.23 -9.69 -2.44
C TYR A 562 -31.14 -10.73 -2.68
N ASP A 563 -31.53 -11.99 -2.57
CA ASP A 563 -30.68 -13.14 -2.88
C ASP A 563 -30.53 -13.30 -4.41
N LEU A 564 -29.61 -12.52 -4.97
CA LEU A 564 -29.24 -12.51 -6.38
C LEU A 564 -27.71 -12.47 -6.51
N PRO A 565 -27.11 -13.20 -7.47
CA PRO A 565 -25.66 -13.31 -7.59
C PRO A 565 -24.95 -11.96 -7.79
N ASN A 566 -25.57 -11.00 -8.47
CA ASN A 566 -25.00 -9.68 -8.72
C ASN A 566 -25.22 -8.65 -7.61
N VAL A 567 -25.89 -8.98 -6.50
CA VAL A 567 -26.15 -8.00 -5.42
C VAL A 567 -24.99 -8.01 -4.43
N ILE A 568 -24.47 -6.83 -4.09
CA ILE A 568 -23.57 -6.60 -2.95
C ILE A 568 -24.26 -5.70 -1.94
N SER A 569 -24.39 -6.18 -0.71
CA SER A 569 -24.94 -5.51 0.47
C SER A 569 -23.81 -4.92 1.32
N VAL A 570 -23.77 -3.59 1.47
CA VAL A 570 -22.61 -2.87 1.99
C VAL A 570 -22.89 -2.25 3.36
N ALA A 571 -22.16 -2.67 4.39
CA ALA A 571 -22.11 -2.03 5.71
C ALA A 571 -21.14 -0.84 5.75
N ALA A 572 -21.23 -0.02 6.81
CA ALA A 572 -20.37 1.14 7.03
C ALA A 572 -19.40 0.93 8.19
N THR A 573 -18.13 1.26 7.97
CA THR A 573 -17.11 1.46 9.00
C THR A 573 -16.82 2.95 9.23
N ASP A 574 -16.30 3.27 10.42
CA ASP A 574 -15.74 4.59 10.75
C ASP A 574 -14.22 4.64 10.54
N ASN A 575 -13.64 5.82 10.81
CA ASN A 575 -12.21 6.10 10.59
C ASN A 575 -11.26 5.39 11.56
N ASN A 576 -11.75 4.45 12.37
CA ASN A 576 -10.97 3.58 13.25
C ASN A 576 -11.26 2.09 12.95
N ASP A 577 -11.82 1.78 11.77
CA ASP A 577 -12.25 0.43 11.36
C ASP A 577 -13.28 -0.20 12.32
N LEU A 578 -14.05 0.60 13.05
CA LEU A 578 -15.19 0.11 13.80
C LEU A 578 -16.44 0.15 12.92
N ARG A 579 -17.29 -0.89 13.00
CA ARG A 579 -18.63 -0.82 12.44
C ARG A 579 -19.34 0.41 13.01
N SER A 580 -19.76 1.32 12.13
CA SER A 580 -20.48 2.52 12.55
C SER A 580 -21.76 2.12 13.26
N GLY A 581 -22.08 2.77 14.38
CA GLY A 581 -23.19 2.37 15.26
C GLY A 581 -24.55 2.29 14.54
N PHE A 582 -24.76 3.12 13.50
CA PHE A 582 -25.96 3.13 12.67
C PHE A 582 -25.98 2.01 11.61
N SER A 583 -24.84 1.43 11.24
CA SER A 583 -24.79 0.48 10.12
C SER A 583 -25.56 -0.79 10.46
N ASN A 584 -26.44 -1.21 9.58
CA ASN A 584 -26.97 -2.57 9.64
C ASN A 584 -25.85 -3.58 9.37
N TYR A 585 -26.08 -4.81 9.80
CA TYR A 585 -25.14 -5.93 9.71
C TYR A 585 -25.91 -7.23 9.51
N GLY A 586 -25.23 -8.31 9.15
CA GLY A 586 -25.83 -9.63 8.98
C GLY A 586 -24.79 -10.60 8.46
N ALA A 587 -24.52 -11.67 9.20
CA ALA A 587 -23.47 -12.63 8.89
C ALA A 587 -23.69 -13.34 7.53
N LYS A 588 -24.93 -13.35 7.03
CA LYS A 588 -25.29 -14.01 5.77
C LYS A 588 -25.86 -13.05 4.72
N THR A 589 -26.26 -11.86 5.14
CA THR A 589 -27.11 -10.95 4.36
C THR A 589 -26.43 -9.61 4.09
N VAL A 590 -25.29 -9.35 4.72
CA VAL A 590 -24.43 -8.20 4.44
C VAL A 590 -23.08 -8.74 4.02
N ASP A 591 -22.63 -8.38 2.82
CA ASP A 591 -21.50 -9.05 2.20
C ASP A 591 -20.17 -8.52 2.75
N LEU A 592 -19.95 -7.20 2.67
CA LEU A 592 -18.72 -6.53 3.12
C LEU A 592 -19.02 -5.19 3.79
N ALA A 593 -18.02 -4.56 4.42
CA ALA A 593 -18.09 -3.17 4.86
C ALA A 593 -17.18 -2.23 4.05
N ALA A 594 -17.49 -0.93 4.05
CA ALA A 594 -16.64 0.11 3.48
C ALA A 594 -16.76 1.41 4.29
N PRO A 595 -15.83 2.38 4.14
CA PRO A 595 -15.89 3.67 4.82
C PRO A 595 -17.23 4.39 4.61
N GLY A 596 -17.97 4.66 5.69
CA GLY A 596 -19.32 5.24 5.61
C GLY A 596 -19.66 6.27 6.68
N ASP A 597 -18.77 6.55 7.64
CA ASP A 597 -19.00 7.58 8.67
C ASP A 597 -18.16 8.83 8.39
N LYS A 598 -18.80 10.00 8.32
CA LYS A 598 -18.15 11.30 8.06
C LYS A 598 -17.33 11.27 6.76
N ILE A 599 -17.98 10.89 5.67
CA ILE A 599 -17.39 10.90 4.34
C ILE A 599 -17.58 12.29 3.73
N TYR A 600 -16.46 12.94 3.38
CA TYR A 600 -16.46 14.24 2.72
C TYR A 600 -16.61 14.06 1.21
N SER A 601 -17.59 14.72 0.60
CA SER A 601 -17.84 14.58 -0.85
C SER A 601 -18.58 15.80 -1.41
N THR A 602 -18.85 15.78 -2.72
CA THR A 602 -19.51 16.85 -3.48
C THR A 602 -20.98 17.04 -3.12
N LEU A 603 -21.46 18.27 -3.17
CA LEU A 603 -22.87 18.64 -3.01
C LEU A 603 -23.29 19.60 -4.12
N PRO A 604 -24.59 19.72 -4.44
CA PRO A 604 -25.07 20.59 -5.50
C PRO A 604 -24.59 22.03 -5.33
N ASN A 605 -24.39 22.73 -6.44
CA ASN A 605 -23.89 24.12 -6.49
C ASN A 605 -22.42 24.26 -6.06
N ASN A 606 -21.56 23.31 -6.45
CA ASN A 606 -20.12 23.32 -6.18
C ASN A 606 -19.80 23.42 -4.69
N GLN A 607 -20.56 22.72 -3.86
CA GLN A 607 -20.37 22.64 -2.41
C GLN A 607 -19.79 21.29 -2.02
N TYR A 608 -19.34 21.16 -0.78
CA TYR A 608 -18.78 19.93 -0.23
C TYR A 608 -19.17 19.83 1.24
N ASP A 609 -19.49 18.64 1.74
CA ASP A 609 -19.79 18.41 3.16
C ASP A 609 -19.63 16.94 3.57
N TYR A 610 -19.68 16.69 4.87
CA TYR A 610 -19.60 15.37 5.49
C TYR A 610 -20.98 14.74 5.66
N TYR A 611 -21.21 13.56 5.07
CA TYR A 611 -22.36 12.70 5.38
C TYR A 611 -21.92 11.39 6.03
N SER A 612 -22.83 10.78 6.80
CA SER A 612 -22.65 9.47 7.42
C SER A 612 -23.82 8.55 7.06
N GLY A 613 -23.51 7.33 6.64
CA GLY A 613 -24.49 6.30 6.31
C GLY A 613 -23.88 5.17 5.49
N THR A 614 -24.53 4.01 5.47
CA THR A 614 -24.24 2.94 4.51
C THR A 614 -24.41 3.41 3.06
N SER A 615 -25.19 4.47 2.84
CA SER A 615 -25.30 5.21 1.58
C SER A 615 -23.99 5.86 1.12
N MET A 616 -23.05 6.14 2.02
CA MET A 616 -21.70 6.64 1.73
C MET A 616 -20.66 5.52 1.65
N ALA A 617 -20.95 4.33 2.21
CA ALA A 617 -20.11 3.14 2.08
C ALA A 617 -20.26 2.47 0.69
N ALA A 618 -21.49 2.26 0.24
CA ALA A 618 -21.80 1.67 -1.07
C ALA A 618 -21.03 2.32 -2.26
N PRO A 619 -20.92 3.66 -2.37
CA PRO A 619 -20.18 4.28 -3.48
C PRO A 619 -18.68 4.01 -3.48
N HIS A 620 -18.04 3.67 -2.35
CA HIS A 620 -16.65 3.24 -2.36
C HIS A 620 -16.50 1.91 -3.11
N VAL A 621 -17.40 0.95 -2.84
CA VAL A 621 -17.46 -0.34 -3.54
C VAL A 621 -17.76 -0.16 -5.03
N ALA A 622 -18.69 0.74 -5.37
CA ALA A 622 -19.04 1.02 -6.76
C ALA A 622 -17.88 1.68 -7.53
N GLY A 623 -17.12 2.55 -6.86
CA GLY A 623 -15.91 3.14 -7.39
C GLY A 623 -14.79 2.10 -7.61
N THR A 624 -14.57 1.19 -6.65
CA THR A 624 -13.59 0.09 -6.82
C THR A 624 -14.00 -0.85 -7.94
N ALA A 625 -15.29 -1.20 -8.06
CA ALA A 625 -15.78 -1.98 -9.19
C ALA A 625 -15.49 -1.29 -10.55
N ALA A 626 -15.58 0.04 -10.61
CA ALA A 626 -15.22 0.80 -11.79
C ALA A 626 -13.71 0.82 -12.06
N LEU A 627 -12.85 0.80 -11.03
CA LEU A 627 -11.40 0.62 -11.18
C LEU A 627 -11.08 -0.76 -11.76
N LEU A 628 -11.68 -1.81 -11.23
CA LEU A 628 -11.51 -3.18 -11.74
C LEU A 628 -11.93 -3.30 -13.21
N LEU A 629 -13.08 -2.71 -13.59
CA LEU A 629 -13.53 -2.66 -14.98
C LEU A 629 -12.64 -1.80 -15.89
N ALA A 630 -11.95 -0.80 -15.33
CA ALA A 630 -10.98 -0.03 -16.09
C ALA A 630 -9.70 -0.83 -16.35
N GLN A 631 -9.30 -1.67 -15.39
CA GLN A 631 -8.16 -2.58 -15.52
C GLN A 631 -8.48 -3.75 -16.46
N ASN A 632 -9.62 -4.41 -16.23
CA ASN A 632 -10.10 -5.50 -17.07
C ASN A 632 -11.59 -5.29 -17.43
N PRO A 633 -11.88 -4.74 -18.62
CA PRO A 633 -13.25 -4.48 -19.07
C PRO A 633 -14.09 -5.74 -19.36
N SER A 634 -13.49 -6.94 -19.43
CA SER A 634 -14.22 -8.18 -19.71
C SER A 634 -14.84 -8.82 -18.47
N LEU A 635 -14.48 -8.35 -17.27
CA LEU A 635 -14.97 -8.90 -16.01
C LEU A 635 -16.50 -8.94 -15.97
N THR A 636 -17.03 -10.13 -15.67
CA THR A 636 -18.46 -10.32 -15.42
C THR A 636 -18.85 -9.74 -14.05
N ALA A 637 -20.15 -9.48 -13.84
CA ALA A 637 -20.64 -9.02 -12.54
C ALA A 637 -20.30 -10.00 -11.39
N VAL A 638 -20.27 -11.31 -11.67
CA VAL A 638 -19.93 -12.33 -10.67
C VAL A 638 -18.44 -12.28 -10.34
N GLN A 639 -17.55 -12.19 -11.35
CA GLN A 639 -16.12 -12.03 -11.12
C GLN A 639 -15.81 -10.74 -10.35
N LEU A 640 -16.43 -9.61 -10.73
CA LEU A 640 -16.29 -8.35 -9.99
C LEU A 640 -16.71 -8.51 -8.52
N LYS A 641 -17.87 -9.14 -8.27
CA LYS A 641 -18.32 -9.39 -6.90
C LYS A 641 -17.33 -10.26 -6.14
N ASN A 642 -16.86 -11.35 -6.74
CA ASN A 642 -15.95 -12.28 -6.06
C ASN A 642 -14.64 -11.59 -5.68
N ILE A 643 -14.03 -10.84 -6.61
CA ILE A 643 -12.81 -10.06 -6.34
C ILE A 643 -13.05 -9.10 -5.17
N LEU A 644 -14.10 -8.27 -5.24
CA LEU A 644 -14.41 -7.29 -4.20
C LEU A 644 -14.64 -7.92 -2.82
N LEU A 645 -15.14 -9.16 -2.76
CA LEU A 645 -15.38 -9.88 -1.51
C LEU A 645 -14.14 -10.62 -1.01
N SER A 646 -13.32 -11.18 -1.90
CA SER A 646 -12.14 -11.95 -1.50
C SER A 646 -10.96 -11.07 -1.11
N THR A 647 -10.92 -9.81 -1.55
CA THR A 647 -9.79 -8.92 -1.31
C THR A 647 -10.08 -7.86 -0.23
N THR A 648 -11.00 -8.12 0.70
CA THR A 648 -11.25 -7.22 1.83
C THR A 648 -10.16 -7.33 2.90
N ASP A 649 -9.84 -6.25 3.59
CA ASP A 649 -9.05 -6.29 4.81
C ASP A 649 -9.88 -6.87 5.97
N PRO A 650 -9.40 -7.91 6.68
CA PRO A 650 -10.08 -8.42 7.85
C PRO A 650 -10.20 -7.34 8.93
N VAL A 651 -11.42 -7.08 9.40
CA VAL A 651 -11.66 -6.06 10.42
C VAL A 651 -12.40 -6.69 11.59
N SER A 652 -11.78 -6.66 12.77
CA SER A 652 -12.31 -7.30 13.98
C SER A 652 -13.74 -6.90 14.33
N SER A 653 -14.15 -5.67 14.00
CA SER A 653 -15.50 -5.16 14.25
C SER A 653 -16.57 -5.72 13.31
N MET A 654 -16.17 -6.36 12.20
CA MET A 654 -17.02 -6.93 11.16
C MET A 654 -17.07 -8.46 11.18
N GLN A 655 -16.14 -9.10 11.88
CA GLN A 655 -16.06 -10.56 12.05
C GLN A 655 -17.36 -11.15 12.63
N GLY A 656 -17.90 -12.16 11.95
CA GLY A 656 -19.15 -12.84 12.32
C GLY A 656 -20.42 -12.00 12.20
N ILE A 657 -20.35 -10.79 11.62
CA ILE A 657 -21.52 -9.92 11.38
C ILE A 657 -21.62 -9.40 9.94
N SER A 658 -20.77 -9.90 9.05
CA SER A 658 -20.83 -9.78 7.58
C SER A 658 -20.27 -11.07 6.97
N VAL A 659 -20.49 -11.30 5.67
CA VAL A 659 -20.01 -12.50 4.97
C VAL A 659 -18.49 -12.54 4.93
N THR A 660 -17.83 -11.45 4.54
CA THR A 660 -16.36 -11.40 4.45
C THR A 660 -15.69 -11.18 5.80
N GLY A 661 -16.43 -10.68 6.80
CA GLY A 661 -15.82 -10.22 8.06
C GLY A 661 -14.88 -9.03 7.89
N GLY A 662 -14.86 -8.38 6.72
CA GLY A 662 -13.82 -7.44 6.32
C GLY A 662 -14.33 -6.15 5.69
N ARG A 663 -13.40 -5.22 5.52
CA ARG A 663 -13.57 -3.89 4.94
C ARG A 663 -12.93 -3.85 3.55
N LEU A 664 -13.58 -3.17 2.60
CA LEU A 664 -13.12 -3.02 1.21
C LEU A 664 -11.65 -2.56 1.13
N ASN A 665 -10.85 -3.22 0.31
CA ASN A 665 -9.51 -2.75 -0.08
C ASN A 665 -9.42 -2.72 -1.62
N ALA A 666 -9.23 -1.53 -2.18
CA ALA A 666 -9.17 -1.28 -3.62
C ALA A 666 -7.82 -1.70 -4.23
N HIS A 667 -6.73 -1.59 -3.47
CA HIS A 667 -5.40 -1.97 -3.92
C HIS A 667 -5.27 -3.47 -4.06
N LYS A 668 -5.62 -4.24 -3.02
CA LYS A 668 -5.66 -5.71 -3.07
C LYS A 668 -6.56 -6.22 -4.20
N ALA A 669 -7.70 -5.55 -4.42
CA ALA A 669 -8.61 -5.89 -5.52
C ALA A 669 -7.96 -5.73 -6.90
N LEU A 670 -7.14 -4.70 -7.10
CA LEU A 670 -6.43 -4.49 -8.37
C LEU A 670 -5.18 -5.36 -8.51
N LEU A 671 -4.46 -5.60 -7.41
CA LEU A 671 -3.31 -6.51 -7.40
C LEU A 671 -3.70 -7.93 -7.77
N SER A 672 -4.90 -8.39 -7.37
CA SER A 672 -5.40 -9.70 -7.79
C SER A 672 -5.63 -9.82 -9.31
N LEU A 673 -5.52 -8.73 -10.07
CA LEU A 673 -5.53 -8.70 -11.55
C LEU A 673 -4.11 -8.52 -12.15
N MET A 674 -3.07 -8.37 -11.33
CA MET A 674 -1.70 -8.02 -11.74
C MET A 674 -0.63 -9.05 -11.36
N GLU A 675 -0.89 -9.91 -10.37
CA GLU A 675 0.00 -11.03 -10.07
C GLU A 675 0.28 -11.81 -11.36
N PRO A 676 1.55 -12.16 -11.63
CA PRO A 676 1.96 -12.75 -12.90
C PRO A 676 1.05 -13.91 -13.18
N ASN A 677 0.27 -13.76 -14.25
CA ASN A 677 -0.60 -14.75 -14.83
C ASN A 677 -0.49 -16.10 -14.12
N GLN A 678 -1.48 -16.41 -13.28
CA GLN A 678 -2.14 -17.68 -13.51
C GLN A 678 -2.24 -17.82 -15.03
N PRO A 679 -1.70 -18.87 -15.65
CA PRO A 679 -1.87 -19.09 -17.08
C PRO A 679 -3.30 -18.71 -17.43
N ASP A 680 -3.47 -17.74 -18.34
CA ASP A 680 -4.78 -17.31 -18.81
C ASP A 680 -5.57 -18.59 -19.03
N ILE A 681 -6.61 -18.87 -18.21
CA ILE A 681 -7.61 -19.87 -18.57
C ILE A 681 -8.06 -19.40 -19.95
N PRO A 682 -7.76 -20.13 -21.04
CA PRO A 682 -8.13 -19.66 -22.35
C PRO A 682 -9.63 -19.44 -22.35
N ASP A 683 -10.08 -18.24 -22.75
CA ASP A 683 -11.49 -17.87 -22.89
C ASP A 683 -12.28 -19.09 -23.39
N GLN A 684 -13.06 -19.72 -22.50
CA GLN A 684 -13.90 -20.84 -22.90
C GLN A 684 -14.82 -20.34 -24.01
N PRO A 685 -14.87 -21.01 -25.18
CA PRO A 685 -15.89 -20.69 -26.16
C PRO A 685 -17.25 -20.99 -25.51
N ASP A 686 -18.11 -19.96 -25.40
CA ASP A 686 -19.52 -20.03 -24.97
C ASP A 686 -20.14 -21.40 -25.31
N MET A 687 -20.05 -22.36 -24.39
CA MET A 687 -20.67 -23.67 -24.56
C MET A 687 -22.12 -23.54 -24.10
N PRO A 688 -23.10 -23.86 -24.96
CA PRO A 688 -24.50 -23.66 -24.64
C PRO A 688 -24.91 -24.60 -23.50
N ASP A 689 -25.48 -24.04 -22.42
CA ASP A 689 -26.22 -24.70 -21.33
C ASP A 689 -26.11 -26.24 -21.36
N GLN A 690 -24.95 -26.76 -20.98
CA GLN A 690 -24.79 -28.20 -20.76
C GLN A 690 -25.41 -28.56 -19.39
N PRO A 691 -26.01 -29.75 -19.26
CA PRO A 691 -26.70 -30.15 -18.04
C PRO A 691 -25.74 -30.20 -16.86
N SER A 692 -26.23 -29.89 -15.66
CA SER A 692 -25.53 -29.99 -14.35
C SER A 692 -25.24 -31.46 -13.94
N ILE A 693 -24.75 -32.27 -14.87
CA ILE A 693 -24.49 -33.70 -14.69
C ILE A 693 -23.02 -33.90 -15.03
N GLY A 694 -22.29 -34.51 -14.09
CA GLY A 694 -20.92 -34.93 -14.29
C GLY A 694 -20.68 -35.76 -15.54
N GLN A 695 -19.56 -35.48 -16.20
CA GLN A 695 -19.09 -36.08 -17.44
C GLN A 695 -17.77 -36.80 -17.25
N LEU A 696 -17.51 -37.77 -18.14
CA LEU A 696 -16.20 -38.38 -18.33
C LEU A 696 -15.56 -37.72 -19.55
N ILE A 697 -14.42 -37.07 -19.35
CA ILE A 697 -13.66 -36.33 -20.36
C ILE A 697 -12.28 -36.99 -20.49
N GLU A 698 -11.88 -37.31 -21.71
CA GLU A 698 -10.61 -37.97 -21.98
C GLU A 698 -9.84 -37.24 -23.09
N GLY A 699 -8.59 -36.91 -22.80
CA GLY A 699 -7.57 -36.44 -23.74
C GLY A 699 -6.92 -37.58 -24.53
N THR A 700 -5.74 -37.30 -25.04
CA THR A 700 -4.95 -38.07 -25.99
C THR A 700 -3.52 -38.26 -25.47
N ASP A 701 -2.61 -38.81 -26.29
CA ASP A 701 -1.19 -38.91 -25.91
C ASP A 701 -0.38 -37.67 -26.38
N ASP A 702 -1.06 -36.60 -26.81
CA ASP A 702 -0.52 -35.31 -27.23
C ASP A 702 -1.07 -34.22 -26.27
N ASN A 703 -0.39 -33.06 -26.14
CA ASN A 703 -0.83 -31.95 -25.30
C ASN A 703 -2.27 -31.49 -25.59
N ASP A 704 -3.11 -31.53 -24.57
CA ASP A 704 -4.54 -31.23 -24.63
C ASP A 704 -4.94 -30.06 -23.71
N THR A 705 -6.08 -29.44 -24.01
CA THR A 705 -6.75 -28.48 -23.13
C THR A 705 -8.17 -28.97 -22.90
N LEU A 706 -8.46 -29.43 -21.69
CA LEU A 706 -9.72 -30.10 -21.34
C LEU A 706 -10.48 -29.30 -20.28
N TYR A 707 -11.80 -29.20 -20.46
CA TYR A 707 -12.67 -28.47 -19.54
C TYR A 707 -13.85 -29.31 -19.09
N GLY A 708 -14.02 -29.42 -17.78
CA GLY A 708 -15.21 -29.88 -17.10
C GLY A 708 -16.42 -28.97 -17.29
N THR A 709 -17.48 -29.31 -16.59
CA THR A 709 -18.79 -28.69 -16.62
C THR A 709 -19.08 -27.99 -15.30
N ALA A 710 -20.34 -27.95 -14.87
CA ALA A 710 -20.71 -27.38 -13.59
C ALA A 710 -21.16 -28.46 -12.58
N GLY A 711 -20.85 -29.73 -12.84
CA GLY A 711 -21.09 -30.79 -11.88
C GLY A 711 -20.03 -31.88 -12.00
N ASN A 712 -19.84 -32.62 -10.91
CA ASN A 712 -18.78 -33.59 -10.62
C ASN A 712 -18.29 -34.42 -11.83
N ASP A 713 -17.26 -33.93 -12.50
CA ASP A 713 -16.64 -34.48 -13.69
C ASP A 713 -15.48 -35.44 -13.36
N THR A 714 -15.11 -36.27 -14.33
CA THR A 714 -13.88 -37.07 -14.30
C THR A 714 -13.08 -36.76 -15.57
N ILE A 715 -11.88 -36.22 -15.42
CA ILE A 715 -11.03 -35.73 -16.52
C ILE A 715 -9.72 -36.50 -16.55
N TYR A 716 -9.34 -37.03 -17.72
CA TYR A 716 -8.05 -37.71 -17.93
C TYR A 716 -7.26 -37.02 -19.05
N GLY A 717 -6.10 -36.43 -18.75
CA GLY A 717 -5.15 -35.88 -19.73
C GLY A 717 -4.50 -36.97 -20.58
N LYS A 718 -3.86 -37.92 -19.90
CA LYS A 718 -3.17 -39.15 -20.36
C LYS A 718 -1.70 -38.96 -20.67
N GLY A 719 -1.34 -38.27 -21.74
CA GLY A 719 0.05 -38.12 -22.14
C GLY A 719 0.24 -36.83 -22.90
N GLY A 720 1.36 -36.14 -22.67
CA GLY A 720 1.56 -34.79 -23.19
C GLY A 720 1.55 -33.78 -22.03
N ASP A 721 1.95 -32.54 -22.30
CA ASP A 721 1.84 -31.47 -21.28
C ASP A 721 0.43 -30.86 -21.40
N ASP A 722 -0.47 -31.23 -20.50
CA ASP A 722 -1.92 -30.94 -20.58
C ASP A 722 -2.36 -29.78 -19.68
N GLU A 723 -3.43 -29.08 -20.08
CA GLU A 723 -4.16 -28.12 -19.24
C GLU A 723 -5.57 -28.64 -18.92
N LEU A 724 -5.85 -28.92 -17.66
CA LEU A 724 -7.08 -29.59 -17.22
C LEU A 724 -7.87 -28.73 -16.20
N TYR A 725 -9.12 -28.41 -16.51
CA TYR A 725 -9.96 -27.52 -15.69
C TYR A 725 -11.26 -28.22 -15.23
N GLY A 726 -11.49 -28.40 -13.93
CA GLY A 726 -12.71 -28.99 -13.36
C GLY A 726 -13.93 -28.04 -13.45
N ASN A 727 -13.71 -26.77 -13.12
CA ASN A 727 -14.68 -25.67 -13.07
C ASN A 727 -15.60 -25.66 -11.84
N GLN A 728 -16.76 -26.30 -11.86
CA GLN A 728 -17.62 -26.42 -10.67
C GLN A 728 -18.07 -27.86 -10.51
N GLY A 729 -18.22 -28.31 -9.28
CA GLY A 729 -18.51 -29.70 -8.96
C GLY A 729 -17.40 -30.24 -8.06
N ASP A 730 -17.64 -31.40 -7.45
CA ASP A 730 -16.53 -32.16 -6.84
C ASP A 730 -15.94 -33.05 -7.93
N ASP A 731 -14.84 -32.64 -8.54
CA ASP A 731 -14.28 -33.20 -9.77
C ASP A 731 -13.09 -34.14 -9.47
N GLU A 732 -12.88 -35.13 -10.33
CA GLU A 732 -11.71 -36.02 -10.32
C GLU A 732 -10.84 -35.75 -11.56
N ILE A 733 -9.62 -35.24 -11.38
CA ILE A 733 -8.74 -34.81 -12.49
C ILE A 733 -7.43 -35.58 -12.46
N TYR A 734 -7.03 -36.16 -13.60
CA TYR A 734 -5.84 -36.98 -13.75
C TYR A 734 -4.95 -36.48 -14.91
N GLY A 735 -3.78 -35.92 -14.62
CA GLY A 735 -2.76 -35.50 -15.61
C GLY A 735 -2.15 -36.70 -16.34
N ASN A 736 -1.51 -37.58 -15.56
CA ASN A 736 -0.82 -38.83 -15.90
C ASN A 736 0.64 -38.73 -16.35
N GLN A 737 0.96 -38.25 -17.55
CA GLN A 737 2.34 -38.27 -18.08
C GLN A 737 2.62 -36.98 -18.85
N GLY A 738 3.63 -36.23 -18.42
CA GLY A 738 3.97 -34.93 -19.01
C GLY A 738 3.91 -33.85 -17.94
N ASN A 739 4.34 -32.64 -18.26
CA ASN A 739 4.29 -31.53 -17.30
C ASN A 739 2.91 -30.87 -17.38
N ASP A 740 1.98 -31.36 -16.58
CA ASP A 740 0.57 -31.00 -16.60
C ASP A 740 0.26 -29.81 -15.69
N SER A 741 -0.81 -29.09 -16.03
CA SER A 741 -1.41 -28.04 -15.20
C SER A 741 -2.88 -28.35 -14.91
N LEU A 742 -3.23 -28.52 -13.64
CA LEU A 742 -4.54 -28.97 -13.19
C LEU A 742 -5.19 -27.91 -12.29
N TRP A 743 -6.46 -27.58 -12.57
CA TRP A 743 -7.29 -26.69 -11.75
C TRP A 743 -8.59 -27.41 -11.34
N GLY A 744 -8.84 -27.54 -10.03
CA GLY A 744 -10.08 -28.09 -9.49
C GLY A 744 -11.25 -27.14 -9.74
N GLY A 745 -11.13 -25.91 -9.26
CA GLY A 745 -12.08 -24.84 -9.49
C GLY A 745 -13.00 -24.61 -8.30
N LYS A 746 -14.21 -25.17 -8.30
CA LYS A 746 -15.17 -24.97 -7.19
C LYS A 746 -15.81 -26.29 -6.80
N GLY A 747 -15.56 -26.70 -5.57
CA GLY A 747 -16.07 -27.93 -5.00
C GLY A 747 -14.95 -28.61 -4.25
N ASN A 748 -15.18 -29.84 -3.79
CA ASN A 748 -14.12 -30.60 -3.11
C ASN A 748 -13.48 -31.52 -4.14
N ASP A 749 -12.46 -31.03 -4.80
CA ASP A 749 -11.86 -31.65 -5.96
C ASP A 749 -10.75 -32.64 -5.56
N SER A 750 -10.47 -33.59 -6.46
CA SER A 750 -9.38 -34.54 -6.29
C SER A 750 -8.51 -34.57 -7.53
N LEU A 751 -7.25 -34.14 -7.37
CA LEU A 751 -6.30 -33.93 -8.47
C LEU A 751 -5.12 -34.90 -8.31
N TRP A 752 -4.77 -35.57 -9.40
CA TRP A 752 -3.58 -36.43 -9.52
C TRP A 752 -2.76 -35.99 -10.72
N ALA A 753 -1.54 -35.51 -10.47
CA ALA A 753 -0.64 -34.97 -11.47
C ALA A 753 0.02 -36.09 -12.28
N GLY A 754 0.75 -36.98 -11.61
CA GLY A 754 1.11 -38.29 -12.13
C GLY A 754 2.61 -38.48 -12.32
N LYS A 755 3.19 -37.98 -13.40
CA LYS A 755 4.62 -38.12 -13.68
C LYS A 755 5.13 -36.88 -14.38
N ASP A 756 6.40 -36.59 -14.10
CA ASP A 756 7.11 -35.41 -14.58
C ASP A 756 6.65 -34.19 -13.75
N ASN A 757 7.08 -32.97 -14.08
CA ASN A 757 6.97 -31.85 -13.15
C ASN A 757 5.67 -31.08 -13.38
N ASP A 758 4.76 -31.16 -12.43
CA ASP A 758 3.37 -30.73 -12.59
C ASP A 758 3.02 -29.50 -11.75
N SER A 759 1.89 -28.86 -12.07
CA SER A 759 1.30 -27.75 -11.30
C SER A 759 -0.17 -28.02 -10.99
N LEU A 760 -0.54 -28.00 -9.71
CA LEU A 760 -1.89 -28.30 -9.24
C LEU A 760 -2.46 -27.16 -8.41
N PHE A 761 -3.71 -26.82 -8.67
CA PHE A 761 -4.47 -25.78 -7.98
C PHE A 761 -5.84 -26.35 -7.55
N GLY A 762 -6.11 -26.42 -6.25
CA GLY A 762 -7.43 -26.84 -5.72
C GLY A 762 -8.49 -25.76 -5.94
N ASP A 763 -8.12 -24.50 -5.71
CA ASP A 763 -8.94 -23.29 -5.81
C ASP A 763 -9.94 -23.12 -4.66
N LEU A 764 -11.22 -23.48 -4.81
CA LEU A 764 -12.26 -23.24 -3.78
C LEU A 764 -12.90 -24.55 -3.33
N GLY A 765 -12.65 -24.95 -2.09
CA GLY A 765 -13.30 -26.06 -1.42
C GLY A 765 -12.28 -26.91 -0.67
N ASN A 766 -12.69 -28.03 -0.07
CA ASN A 766 -11.74 -28.89 0.63
C ASN A 766 -11.14 -29.89 -0.38
N ASP A 767 -10.01 -29.54 -0.95
CA ASP A 767 -9.42 -30.25 -2.06
C ASP A 767 -8.39 -31.28 -1.62
N THR A 768 -8.14 -32.27 -2.48
CA THR A 768 -7.10 -33.27 -2.28
C THR A 768 -6.17 -33.32 -3.50
N LEU A 769 -4.91 -32.93 -3.32
CA LEU A 769 -3.93 -32.80 -4.38
C LEU A 769 -2.79 -33.82 -4.19
N TYR A 770 -2.45 -34.51 -5.28
CA TYR A 770 -1.34 -35.47 -5.35
C TYR A 770 -0.41 -35.13 -6.53
N GLY A 771 0.84 -34.74 -6.26
CA GLY A 771 1.88 -34.53 -7.29
C GLY A 771 2.36 -35.84 -7.92
N ASP A 772 2.48 -36.88 -7.09
CA ASP A 772 2.94 -38.23 -7.43
C ASP A 772 4.46 -38.35 -7.70
N LEU A 773 4.94 -38.15 -8.94
CA LEU A 773 6.35 -38.35 -9.30
C LEU A 773 6.87 -37.14 -10.09
N GLY A 774 7.77 -36.36 -9.54
CA GLY A 774 8.28 -35.18 -10.21
C GLY A 774 8.69 -34.12 -9.20
N ASP A 775 9.32 -33.04 -9.66
CA ASP A 775 9.44 -31.86 -8.80
C ASP A 775 8.17 -30.99 -9.03
N ASP A 776 7.15 -31.19 -8.20
CA ASP A 776 5.80 -30.66 -8.41
C ASP A 776 5.55 -29.37 -7.61
N THR A 777 4.57 -28.59 -8.07
CA THR A 777 4.04 -27.42 -7.33
C THR A 777 2.55 -27.59 -7.05
N LEU A 778 2.18 -27.66 -5.78
CA LEU A 778 0.81 -27.85 -5.32
C LEU A 778 0.34 -26.65 -4.52
N ARG A 779 -0.88 -26.17 -4.83
CA ARG A 779 -1.53 -25.08 -4.11
C ARG A 779 -2.97 -25.46 -3.76
N GLY A 780 -3.29 -25.51 -2.47
CA GLY A 780 -4.61 -25.87 -1.94
C GLY A 780 -5.65 -24.84 -2.36
N GLY A 781 -5.52 -23.62 -1.86
CA GLY A 781 -6.37 -22.51 -2.24
C GLY A 781 -7.18 -22.00 -1.04
N LYS A 782 -8.49 -22.23 -1.02
CA LYS A 782 -9.33 -21.84 0.11
C LYS A 782 -10.08 -23.03 0.67
N ASP A 783 -10.34 -22.93 1.97
CA ASP A 783 -10.94 -23.99 2.78
C ASP A 783 -9.88 -25.06 3.10
N ASN A 784 -10.26 -26.18 3.70
CA ASN A 784 -9.28 -27.06 4.36
C ASN A 784 -8.80 -28.15 3.40
N ASP A 785 -7.55 -28.04 2.97
CA ASP A 785 -7.00 -28.86 1.91
C ASP A 785 -6.08 -29.98 2.41
N THR A 786 -5.83 -30.95 1.53
CA THR A 786 -4.86 -32.02 1.75
C THR A 786 -3.89 -32.13 0.58
N LEU A 787 -2.62 -31.82 0.81
CA LEU A 787 -1.58 -31.76 -0.21
C LEU A 787 -0.51 -32.83 0.01
N ARG A 788 -0.19 -33.58 -1.05
CA ARG A 788 0.88 -34.58 -1.08
C ARG A 788 1.73 -34.40 -2.32
N GLY A 789 2.97 -33.96 -2.17
CA GLY A 789 3.92 -33.83 -3.28
C GLY A 789 4.21 -35.19 -3.90
N GLY A 790 4.66 -36.15 -3.09
CA GLY A 790 4.84 -37.52 -3.52
C GLY A 790 6.30 -37.91 -3.45
N LYS A 791 6.97 -38.06 -4.60
CA LYS A 791 8.41 -38.29 -4.65
C LYS A 791 9.10 -37.17 -5.39
N ASP A 792 10.37 -37.01 -5.05
CA ASP A 792 11.25 -35.97 -5.58
C ASP A 792 10.93 -34.63 -4.89
N ASN A 793 11.47 -33.50 -5.35
CA ASN A 793 11.50 -32.30 -4.51
C ASN A 793 10.34 -31.36 -4.82
N ASP A 794 9.33 -31.37 -3.96
CA ASP A 794 8.07 -30.66 -4.19
C ASP A 794 7.96 -29.32 -3.45
N SER A 795 7.08 -28.45 -3.95
CA SER A 795 6.66 -27.21 -3.28
C SER A 795 5.15 -27.22 -3.00
N LEU A 796 4.76 -27.20 -1.72
CA LEU A 796 3.37 -27.29 -1.28
C LEU A 796 2.95 -26.02 -0.54
N PHE A 797 1.82 -25.44 -0.95
CA PHE A 797 1.23 -24.23 -0.38
C PHE A 797 -0.23 -24.50 0.03
N GLY A 798 -0.54 -24.48 1.33
CA GLY A 798 -1.91 -24.64 1.85
C GLY A 798 -2.81 -23.46 1.49
N ASP A 799 -2.28 -22.24 1.63
CA ASP A 799 -2.96 -20.96 1.43
C ASP A 799 -3.95 -20.57 2.54
N LEU A 800 -5.26 -20.65 2.33
CA LEU A 800 -6.26 -20.20 3.32
C LEU A 800 -7.07 -21.39 3.83
N GLY A 801 -6.89 -21.81 5.07
CA GLY A 801 -7.62 -22.99 5.56
C GLY A 801 -6.87 -23.66 6.70
N ASP A 802 -7.51 -24.60 7.39
CA ASP A 802 -6.75 -25.50 8.27
C ASP A 802 -6.27 -26.69 7.42
N ASP A 803 -5.03 -26.64 6.93
CA ASP A 803 -4.53 -27.53 5.89
C ASP A 803 -3.69 -28.70 6.41
N ILE A 804 -3.59 -29.76 5.60
CA ILE A 804 -2.72 -30.91 5.86
C ILE A 804 -1.71 -31.06 4.73
N LEU A 805 -0.44 -30.81 5.04
CA LEU A 805 0.67 -30.91 4.09
C LEU A 805 1.57 -32.09 4.47
N TYR A 806 1.86 -32.97 3.53
CA TYR A 806 2.75 -34.11 3.74
C TYR A 806 4.13 -33.82 3.14
N GLY A 807 5.20 -34.05 3.91
CA GLY A 807 6.56 -34.07 3.37
C GLY A 807 6.74 -35.23 2.37
N ASP A 808 6.19 -36.41 2.67
CA ASP A 808 6.30 -37.58 1.79
C ASP A 808 7.77 -37.97 1.48
N LEU A 809 8.31 -38.00 0.25
CA LEU A 809 9.69 -38.46 -0.05
C LEU A 809 10.47 -37.43 -0.90
N GLY A 810 11.46 -36.75 -0.34
CA GLY A 810 12.25 -35.80 -1.11
C GLY A 810 12.92 -34.79 -0.19
N ASP A 811 13.20 -33.59 -0.70
CA ASP A 811 13.53 -32.44 0.16
C ASP A 811 12.49 -31.36 -0.17
N GLU A 812 11.37 -31.31 0.57
CA GLU A 812 10.23 -30.43 0.22
C GLU A 812 10.35 -29.01 0.77
N ILE A 813 9.64 -28.09 0.12
CA ILE A 813 9.32 -26.75 0.62
C ILE A 813 7.82 -26.72 0.94
N LEU A 814 7.49 -26.48 2.20
CA LEU A 814 6.13 -26.48 2.71
C LEU A 814 5.76 -25.10 3.26
N ASN A 815 4.59 -24.61 2.90
CA ASN A 815 4.01 -23.37 3.41
C ASN A 815 2.55 -23.63 3.79
N GLY A 816 2.23 -23.45 5.06
CA GLY A 816 0.86 -23.69 5.57
C GLY A 816 -0.10 -22.61 5.12
N GLY A 817 0.34 -21.35 5.20
CA GLY A 817 -0.49 -20.18 4.92
C GLY A 817 -1.24 -19.69 6.16
N GLU A 818 -2.46 -19.19 5.96
CA GLU A 818 -3.33 -18.76 7.05
C GLU A 818 -4.19 -19.92 7.56
N GLY A 819 -3.99 -20.32 8.81
CA GLY A 819 -4.81 -21.39 9.37
C GLY A 819 -4.21 -22.01 10.61
N ASN A 820 -4.74 -23.18 10.97
CA ASN A 820 -4.08 -24.09 11.91
C ASN A 820 -3.62 -25.32 11.13
N ASP A 821 -2.38 -25.30 10.66
CA ASP A 821 -1.93 -26.28 9.69
C ASP A 821 -1.25 -27.48 10.33
N VAL A 822 -1.31 -28.61 9.65
CA VAL A 822 -0.68 -29.85 10.07
C VAL A 822 0.31 -30.32 9.01
N PHE A 823 1.59 -30.27 9.38
CA PHE A 823 2.70 -30.79 8.57
C PHE A 823 3.01 -32.22 9.00
N VAL A 824 2.77 -33.19 8.13
CA VAL A 824 2.87 -34.61 8.43
C VAL A 824 4.14 -35.20 7.84
N PHE A 825 4.93 -35.87 8.68
CA PHE A 825 6.17 -36.52 8.26
C PHE A 825 6.18 -38.00 8.63
N ALA A 826 6.74 -38.80 7.74
CA ALA A 826 6.88 -40.24 7.91
C ALA A 826 8.35 -40.65 7.80
N GLN A 827 8.60 -41.95 7.95
CA GLN A 827 9.95 -42.47 7.75
C GLN A 827 10.42 -42.20 6.30
N ASP A 828 11.66 -41.73 6.19
CA ASP A 828 12.34 -41.43 4.92
C ASP A 828 11.89 -40.14 4.22
N SER A 829 11.21 -39.21 4.92
CA SER A 829 10.76 -37.95 4.30
C SER A 829 11.85 -37.03 3.76
N GLY A 830 13.09 -37.18 4.23
CA GLY A 830 14.22 -36.41 3.74
C GLY A 830 14.43 -35.11 4.51
N ASN A 831 14.86 -34.05 3.82
CA ASN A 831 15.22 -32.77 4.45
C ASN A 831 14.29 -31.63 4.04
N ASP A 832 13.29 -31.39 4.88
CA ASP A 832 12.14 -30.59 4.49
C ASP A 832 12.23 -29.22 5.15
N THR A 833 11.72 -28.20 4.46
CA THR A 833 11.70 -26.82 4.95
C THR A 833 10.28 -26.32 5.06
N ILE A 834 9.91 -25.86 6.26
CA ILE A 834 8.65 -25.14 6.49
C ILE A 834 8.96 -23.64 6.59
N GLU A 835 8.38 -22.86 5.68
CA GLU A 835 8.78 -21.46 5.50
C GLU A 835 8.11 -20.48 6.48
N ASP A 836 6.91 -20.82 6.96
CA ASP A 836 6.00 -19.89 7.66
C ASP A 836 5.43 -20.44 8.98
N PHE A 837 6.05 -21.50 9.52
CA PHE A 837 5.55 -22.20 10.71
C PHE A 837 5.25 -21.26 11.90
N THR A 838 3.98 -21.24 12.32
CA THR A 838 3.49 -20.45 13.45
C THR A 838 3.23 -21.33 14.66
N VAL A 839 4.04 -21.15 15.72
CA VAL A 839 3.90 -21.91 16.97
C VAL A 839 2.52 -21.70 17.62
N GLY A 840 1.74 -22.77 17.72
CA GLY A 840 0.44 -22.80 18.39
C GLY A 840 -0.69 -23.17 17.43
N PRO A 841 -0.99 -22.33 16.43
CA PRO A 841 -1.84 -22.70 15.29
C PRO A 841 -1.32 -23.95 14.60
N ASP A 842 -0.03 -23.96 14.24
CA ASP A 842 0.53 -25.01 13.40
C ASP A 842 1.12 -26.15 14.22
N ARG A 843 1.08 -27.32 13.61
CA ARG A 843 1.44 -28.58 14.24
C ARG A 843 2.27 -29.45 13.30
N ILE A 844 3.28 -30.10 13.88
CA ILE A 844 4.08 -31.13 13.20
C ILE A 844 3.58 -32.49 13.67
N ASP A 845 3.05 -33.30 12.76
CA ASP A 845 2.60 -34.66 13.03
C ASP A 845 3.69 -35.68 12.69
N LEU A 846 4.14 -36.40 13.72
CA LEU A 846 5.12 -37.49 13.66
C LEU A 846 4.51 -38.81 14.14
N THR A 847 3.18 -38.94 14.15
CA THR A 847 2.47 -40.15 14.61
C THR A 847 2.90 -41.41 13.84
N ASP A 848 3.23 -41.26 12.56
CA ASP A 848 3.69 -42.34 11.69
C ASP A 848 5.24 -42.47 11.65
N TYR A 849 5.97 -41.72 12.48
CA TYR A 849 7.44 -41.76 12.56
C TYR A 849 7.92 -42.76 13.64
N ASP A 850 8.67 -43.80 13.25
CA ASP A 850 9.24 -44.79 14.18
C ASP A 850 10.66 -44.39 14.64
N PHE A 851 10.76 -43.71 15.78
CA PHE A 851 12.05 -43.34 16.36
C PHE A 851 12.90 -44.57 16.69
N MET A 852 13.92 -44.83 15.86
CA MET A 852 14.79 -46.01 16.00
C MET A 852 15.45 -46.13 17.39
N PHE A 853 15.52 -47.37 17.88
CA PHE A 853 16.39 -47.86 18.96
C PHE A 853 16.53 -46.95 20.21
N GLY A 854 15.41 -46.49 20.76
CA GLY A 854 15.34 -45.99 22.13
C GLY A 854 15.50 -44.48 22.30
N SER A 855 15.48 -43.70 21.21
CA SER A 855 15.09 -42.29 21.29
C SER A 855 13.56 -42.18 21.47
N THR A 856 13.11 -41.19 22.24
CA THR A 856 11.66 -40.90 22.44
C THR A 856 11.29 -39.50 21.94
N SER A 857 12.23 -38.80 21.29
CA SER A 857 12.05 -37.42 20.81
C SER A 857 13.12 -37.08 19.76
N PRO A 858 12.84 -36.17 18.80
CA PRO A 858 13.84 -35.63 17.90
C PRO A 858 14.85 -34.73 18.62
N ASN A 859 15.99 -34.49 17.98
CA ASN A 859 16.98 -33.53 18.46
C ASN A 859 16.73 -32.14 17.84
N ILE A 860 16.46 -31.14 18.68
CA ILE A 860 16.07 -29.80 18.24
C ILE A 860 17.21 -28.81 18.56
N THR A 861 17.66 -28.06 17.55
CA THR A 861 18.69 -27.03 17.68
C THR A 861 18.28 -25.73 16.99
N ASP A 862 18.66 -24.57 17.54
CA ASP A 862 18.47 -23.26 16.92
C ASP A 862 19.82 -22.59 16.61
N ASP A 863 19.84 -21.71 15.60
CA ASP A 863 21.01 -20.88 15.27
C ASP A 863 20.77 -19.36 15.44
N GLY A 864 19.61 -19.00 15.98
CA GLY A 864 19.15 -17.62 16.15
C GLY A 864 18.32 -17.08 14.97
N SER A 865 18.22 -17.82 13.86
CA SER A 865 17.40 -17.45 12.69
C SER A 865 16.45 -18.56 12.22
N LYS A 866 16.75 -19.81 12.54
CA LYS A 866 15.93 -20.99 12.22
C LYS A 866 16.03 -22.05 13.31
N THR A 867 15.09 -22.99 13.28
CA THR A 867 15.09 -24.21 14.09
C THR A 867 15.33 -25.41 13.18
N LEU A 868 16.25 -26.29 13.59
CA LEU A 868 16.53 -27.56 12.95
C LEU A 868 16.04 -28.70 13.87
N ILE A 869 15.17 -29.55 13.34
CA ILE A 869 14.63 -30.73 14.00
C ILE A 869 15.23 -31.95 13.30
N ASP A 870 16.27 -32.53 13.91
CA ASP A 870 16.91 -33.74 13.43
C ASP A 870 16.14 -34.97 13.94
N LEU A 871 15.50 -35.69 13.01
CA LEU A 871 14.61 -36.81 13.31
C LEU A 871 15.39 -38.11 13.60
N ASP A 872 16.43 -38.41 12.80
CA ASP A 872 17.23 -39.64 12.92
C ASP A 872 18.70 -39.55 12.44
N GLY A 873 19.18 -38.35 12.12
CA GLY A 873 20.51 -38.08 11.59
C GLY A 873 20.61 -38.14 10.06
N THR A 874 19.52 -38.54 9.38
CA THR A 874 19.39 -38.54 7.92
C THR A 874 18.20 -37.74 7.41
N ASN A 875 17.14 -37.64 8.21
CA ASN A 875 15.96 -36.83 7.92
C ASN A 875 15.90 -35.62 8.87
N GLN A 876 15.56 -34.45 8.35
CA GLN A 876 15.58 -33.18 9.07
C GLN A 876 14.44 -32.28 8.65
N ILE A 877 13.78 -31.63 9.62
CA ILE A 877 12.84 -30.54 9.35
C ILE A 877 13.50 -29.22 9.72
N THR A 878 13.47 -28.26 8.80
CA THR A 878 13.94 -26.88 8.99
C THR A 878 12.75 -25.94 9.10
N LEU A 879 12.65 -25.18 10.20
CA LEU A 879 11.66 -24.12 10.37
C LEU A 879 12.36 -22.77 10.21
N THR A 880 12.05 -22.01 9.16
CA THR A 880 12.67 -20.70 8.94
C THR A 880 12.00 -19.62 9.78
N GLY A 881 12.78 -18.69 10.34
CA GLY A 881 12.24 -17.59 11.15
C GLY A 881 11.75 -17.99 12.55
N VAL A 882 11.72 -19.28 12.88
CA VAL A 882 11.24 -19.78 14.17
C VAL A 882 12.41 -20.23 15.04
N VAL A 883 12.42 -19.82 16.32
CA VAL A 883 13.45 -20.17 17.30
C VAL A 883 12.84 -20.54 18.65
N GLY A 884 13.55 -21.32 19.46
CA GLY A 884 13.16 -21.61 20.84
C GLY A 884 12.02 -22.64 21.01
N ILE A 885 11.75 -23.46 20.00
CA ILE A 885 10.77 -24.56 20.08
C ILE A 885 11.28 -25.68 20.98
N THR A 886 10.37 -26.30 21.73
CA THR A 886 10.61 -27.53 22.49
C THR A 886 9.74 -28.67 21.99
N PHE A 887 10.18 -29.91 22.22
CA PHE A 887 9.37 -31.10 21.91
C PHE A 887 8.24 -31.24 22.94
N ASP A 888 7.08 -30.68 22.62
CA ASP A 888 5.89 -30.72 23.46
C ASP A 888 4.57 -30.75 22.65
N PRO A 889 3.43 -31.09 23.30
CA PRO A 889 2.15 -31.31 22.61
C PRO A 889 1.48 -30.06 22.02
N SER A 890 2.06 -28.87 22.18
CA SER A 890 1.57 -27.66 21.51
C SER A 890 2.15 -27.48 20.11
N VAL A 891 3.27 -28.15 19.83
CA VAL A 891 3.95 -28.10 18.52
C VAL A 891 3.85 -29.45 17.82
N PHE A 892 3.98 -30.55 18.56
CA PHE A 892 4.04 -31.90 17.96
C PHE A 892 2.76 -32.70 18.23
N ILE A 893 2.43 -33.58 17.28
CA ILE A 893 1.47 -34.68 17.42
C ILE A 893 2.30 -35.96 17.31
N VAL A 894 2.27 -36.81 18.34
CA VAL A 894 3.11 -38.02 18.48
C VAL A 894 2.40 -39.19 19.16
#